data_AF-A0A9P8AKW3-F1
#
_entry.id   AF-A0A9P8AKW3-F1
#
_cell.length_a   1.000
_cell.length_b   1.000
_cell.length_c   1.000
_cell.angle_alpha   90.00
_cell.angle_beta   90.00
_cell.angle_gamma   90.00
#
_symmetry.space_group_name_H-M   'P 1'
#
loop_
_entity.id
_entity.type
_entity.pdbx_description
1 polymer ?
#
loop_
_entity_poly.entity_id
_entity_poly.type
_entity_poly.pdbx_seq_one_letter_code
_entity_poly.pdbx_strand_id
1 'polypeptide(L)'
;MRWFKLFLVLSIVAIVEAAIMGIDYGQQYSKAVLLAPNINFDIVLNNEGKRKDLSGMCIRASSDGDGGLERVYGSSILSLLTRFPQSCVSDLKSLMGKEFDSQDVQQYIRNHFVQLRSDSNRRDSVLVDFIGSKKNSSYHFTPEEVMAMELNQIKDRANQMLNSLAKHSKLDDIIISIAPFASQETRQSYLDTLSLVGIKNVIGIVEDGTAVALNYVSNRKLADVDYDDIKRYSIVYDMGAGSTTATLFSITPFKGNKTIQVEIEALGFETSISGKALTDMVYDVLLGKFMDHFKVDLGDITPRISNRLRDSAEKTKTILSANSDYRVSLESIYNDHDFHCSISRDEIEEIANDLMPLITKPILSALKDADNLPILSLEAVILNGGSTRVPFVQKHLSVLLGGDGKIAKTVNTDESCALGVTFAGYLSKNPSASVKLVDKVFHNYQIKVDNTEDETLVFPKGSIVESKKDLNLGILKSDAVIDLYEDDCFIKSYVFEDLVKKSSKLSCGSKDEKVIIGTFSIDQNKIFDLEELNVKCTKTEKEEKTNNFFKNLMKKKDENEDVEEVEEEEDNDDIVAEEIDHNDSETEQPEFNGTSTNSSSSLKKPTIKRAKMRTIFIAKPRPKQARINPFSRSEKKEIESKLFQLDLKDKERAQVESIKNEVEASCYALRSKLDDLEDVLLEIMDEEELEGHREYVSELLEWLDFESSGTTFKAVNKHLKEVTHRLGFITDAERVKEVDLSLEGIHTTLSKALEMVNLSKEKTTDYEKNVTDFKTLYTEGGFDFETVENSFNHKHSCGEFFSKLNSYLKAQMKKLQALQAKLENTAEELSKKKLFELHNEFTEIADGLEKTLTTATDLHNKRVKYFFQRYDKFVERKKIKELRKLKEELLKSASEAPEKSSSDSEKSSSTSDAGHDEL
;
A
#
# COMPACT_ATOMS: atom_id res chain seq x y z
N MET A 1 21.25 -39.61 6.88
CA MET A 1 21.00 -38.76 5.69
C MET A 1 19.60 -38.12 5.63
N ARG A 2 18.56 -38.69 6.26
CA ARG A 2 17.21 -38.07 6.29
C ARG A 2 17.08 -36.84 7.21
N TRP A 3 17.83 -36.79 8.32
CA TRP A 3 17.79 -35.67 9.28
C TRP A 3 18.53 -34.40 8.81
N PHE A 4 19.54 -34.55 7.94
CA PHE A 4 20.30 -33.41 7.40
C PHE A 4 19.55 -32.66 6.30
N LYS A 5 18.64 -33.35 5.58
CA LYS A 5 17.72 -32.72 4.62
C LYS A 5 16.57 -31.97 5.32
N LEU A 6 16.16 -32.40 6.51
CA LEU A 6 15.13 -31.70 7.28
C LEU A 6 15.65 -30.35 7.84
N PHE A 7 16.92 -30.31 8.26
CA PHE A 7 17.54 -29.08 8.78
C PHE A 7 17.84 -28.04 7.69
N LEU A 8 18.14 -28.49 6.46
CA LEU A 8 18.39 -27.59 5.31
C LEU A 8 17.08 -27.02 4.73
N VAL A 9 15.95 -27.71 4.91
CA VAL A 9 14.60 -27.18 4.57
C VAL A 9 14.10 -26.19 5.62
N LEU A 10 14.52 -26.32 6.88
CA LEU A 10 14.27 -25.34 7.95
C LEU A 10 15.16 -24.08 7.87
N SER A 11 16.13 -24.04 6.95
CA SER A 11 17.05 -22.89 6.77
C SER A 11 16.63 -21.94 5.63
N ILE A 12 15.43 -22.13 5.04
CA ILE A 12 14.81 -21.17 4.11
C ILE A 12 13.55 -20.63 4.79
N VAL A 13 13.73 -19.88 5.88
CA VAL A 13 12.67 -19.02 6.40
C VAL A 13 12.74 -17.72 5.59
N ALA A 14 12.23 -17.77 4.37
CA ALA A 14 11.83 -16.55 3.67
C ALA A 14 10.44 -16.16 4.19
N ILE A 15 10.37 -15.62 5.41
CA ILE A 15 9.17 -14.87 5.83
C ILE A 15 9.29 -13.52 5.13
N VAL A 16 8.92 -13.48 3.85
CA VAL A 16 8.51 -12.22 3.24
C VAL A 16 7.01 -12.19 3.38
N GLU A 17 6.58 -11.63 4.49
CA GLU A 17 5.20 -11.34 4.80
C GLU A 17 4.84 -10.03 4.07
N ALA A 18 4.17 -10.17 2.93
CA ALA A 18 3.78 -9.07 2.04
C ALA A 18 2.77 -8.14 2.73
N ALA A 19 3.00 -6.82 2.63
CA ALA A 19 2.10 -5.79 3.11
C ALA A 19 1.18 -5.29 2.01
N ILE A 20 -0.06 -4.93 2.39
CA ILE A 20 -1.10 -4.38 1.53
C ILE A 20 -1.31 -2.92 1.90
N MET A 21 -1.28 -2.03 0.91
CA MET A 21 -1.75 -0.65 1.05
C MET A 21 -3.08 -0.49 0.32
N GLY A 22 -4.14 -0.24 1.07
CA GLY A 22 -5.44 0.11 0.51
C GLY A 22 -5.66 1.62 0.56
N ILE A 23 -6.22 2.19 -0.51
CA ILE A 23 -6.36 3.64 -0.67
C ILE A 23 -7.83 4.01 -0.96
N ASP A 24 -8.41 4.86 -0.10
CA ASP A 24 -9.58 5.67 -0.45
C ASP A 24 -9.08 6.93 -1.15
N TYR A 25 -9.05 6.94 -2.48
CA TYR A 25 -8.76 8.15 -3.23
C TYR A 25 -10.06 8.92 -3.36
N GLY A 26 -10.32 9.88 -2.47
CA GLY A 26 -11.51 10.72 -2.50
C GLY A 26 -11.44 11.84 -3.52
N GLN A 27 -12.54 12.55 -3.74
CA GLN A 27 -12.55 13.76 -4.59
C GLN A 27 -11.75 14.89 -3.95
N GLN A 28 -12.02 15.15 -2.67
CA GLN A 28 -11.38 16.21 -1.88
C GLN A 28 -10.31 15.67 -0.93
N TYR A 29 -10.50 14.47 -0.36
CA TYR A 29 -9.55 13.91 0.60
C TYR A 29 -9.21 12.45 0.32
N SER A 30 -7.93 12.15 0.24
CA SER A 30 -7.36 10.81 0.12
C SER A 30 -6.99 10.25 1.49
N LYS A 31 -7.17 8.94 1.71
CA LYS A 31 -6.68 8.21 2.89
C LYS A 31 -6.09 6.89 2.46
N ALA A 32 -5.10 6.41 3.19
CA ALA A 32 -4.54 5.09 2.99
C ALA A 32 -4.47 4.32 4.30
N VAL A 33 -4.61 3.01 4.20
CA VAL A 33 -4.46 2.06 5.29
C VAL A 33 -3.38 1.06 4.91
N LEU A 34 -2.50 0.78 5.85
CA LEU A 34 -1.47 -0.24 5.74
C LEU A 34 -1.92 -1.47 6.55
N LEU A 35 -1.82 -2.64 5.94
CA LEU A 35 -1.95 -3.93 6.62
C LEU A 35 -0.66 -4.73 6.39
N ALA A 36 -0.01 -5.14 7.48
CA ALA A 36 1.20 -5.96 7.42
C ALA A 36 1.31 -6.82 8.68
N PRO A 37 2.19 -7.82 8.74
CA PRO A 37 2.32 -8.56 9.99
C PRO A 37 2.83 -7.70 11.13
N ASN A 38 2.14 -7.82 12.27
CA ASN A 38 2.24 -6.92 13.43
C ASN A 38 1.73 -5.49 13.23
N ILE A 39 1.14 -5.18 12.06
CA ILE A 39 0.45 -3.93 11.77
C ILE A 39 -1.00 -4.28 11.43
N ASN A 40 -1.93 -3.95 12.33
CA ASN A 40 -3.36 -4.13 12.03
C ASN A 40 -3.77 -3.13 10.93
N PHE A 41 -5.06 -3.07 10.59
CA PHE A 41 -5.57 -2.06 9.66
C PHE A 41 -5.35 -0.64 10.22
N ASP A 42 -4.20 -0.04 9.91
CA ASP A 42 -3.76 1.23 10.48
C ASP A 42 -3.65 2.30 9.39
N ILE A 43 -4.14 3.50 9.70
CA ILE A 43 -4.11 4.64 8.77
C ILE A 43 -2.67 5.15 8.60
N VAL A 44 -2.27 5.35 7.35
CA VAL A 44 -1.03 6.05 6.99
C VAL A 44 -1.24 7.54 7.23
N LEU A 45 -0.58 8.08 8.26
CA LEU A 45 -0.68 9.49 8.61
C LEU A 45 0.11 10.37 7.63
N ASN A 46 -0.32 11.63 7.51
CA ASN A 46 0.46 12.63 6.81
C ASN A 46 1.60 13.20 7.66
N ASN A 47 2.44 14.04 7.05
CA ASN A 47 3.63 14.61 7.72
C ASN A 47 3.27 15.51 8.91
N GLU A 48 2.01 15.95 9.02
CA GLU A 48 1.47 16.74 10.14
C GLU A 48 0.72 15.86 11.16
N GLY A 49 0.75 14.53 11.01
CA GLY A 49 0.03 13.59 11.88
C GLY A 49 -1.48 13.50 11.63
N LYS A 50 -2.00 14.08 10.54
CA LYS A 50 -3.42 13.98 10.17
C LYS A 50 -3.71 12.65 9.47
N ARG A 51 -4.97 12.22 9.55
CA ARG A 51 -5.48 10.93 9.03
C ARG A 51 -6.00 10.99 7.58
N LYS A 52 -5.83 12.12 6.90
CA LYS A 52 -6.25 12.35 5.51
C LYS A 52 -5.40 13.41 4.85
N ASP A 53 -5.21 13.29 3.54
CA ASP A 53 -4.54 14.26 2.68
C ASP A 53 -5.55 14.94 1.76
N LEU A 54 -5.33 16.22 1.45
CA LEU A 54 -6.08 16.88 0.37
C LEU A 54 -5.71 16.19 -0.95
N SER A 55 -6.73 15.71 -1.69
CA SER A 55 -6.55 15.05 -2.99
C SER A 55 -6.12 16.07 -4.03
N GLY A 56 -4.99 15.83 -4.67
CA GLY A 56 -4.37 16.77 -5.61
C GLY A 56 -2.94 17.17 -5.23
N MET A 57 -2.41 18.14 -5.96
CA MET A 57 -1.06 18.69 -5.72
C MET A 57 -0.90 20.08 -6.31
N CYS A 58 0.13 20.79 -5.89
CA CYS A 58 0.63 21.95 -6.62
C CYS A 58 1.98 21.65 -7.26
N ILE A 59 2.15 22.06 -8.51
CA ILE A 59 3.41 22.01 -9.23
C ILE A 59 3.80 23.43 -9.60
N ARG A 60 4.95 23.87 -9.09
CA ARG A 60 5.49 25.22 -9.35
C ARG A 60 6.88 25.16 -9.96
N ALA A 61 7.27 26.28 -10.55
CA ALA A 61 8.65 26.57 -10.88
C ALA A 61 9.52 26.47 -9.61
N SER A 62 10.56 25.64 -9.66
CA SER A 62 11.54 25.50 -8.57
C SER A 62 12.19 26.85 -8.25
N SER A 63 12.30 27.18 -6.96
CA SER A 63 12.98 28.38 -6.44
C SER A 63 14.51 28.23 -6.42
N ASP A 64 15.04 27.02 -6.57
CA ASP A 64 16.46 26.70 -6.36
C ASP A 64 17.35 27.01 -7.57
N GLY A 65 16.84 27.72 -8.58
CA GLY A 65 17.60 28.12 -9.77
C GLY A 65 17.98 26.98 -10.73
N ASP A 66 17.66 25.72 -10.42
CA ASP A 66 17.90 24.55 -11.28
C ASP A 66 16.99 24.51 -12.53
N GLY A 67 15.95 25.35 -12.51
CA GLY A 67 14.93 25.43 -13.55
C GLY A 67 14.04 24.19 -13.61
N GLY A 68 13.95 23.44 -12.52
CA GLY A 68 13.08 22.28 -12.38
C GLY A 68 11.67 22.64 -11.93
N LEU A 69 10.91 21.58 -11.61
CA LEU A 69 9.61 21.69 -10.97
C LEU A 69 9.75 21.37 -9.48
N GLU A 70 8.94 22.01 -8.67
CA GLU A 70 8.72 21.66 -7.28
C GLU A 70 7.28 21.17 -7.11
N ARG A 71 7.13 19.99 -6.52
CA ARG A 71 5.83 19.36 -6.27
C ARG A 71 5.49 19.48 -4.78
N VAL A 72 4.28 19.93 -4.49
CA VAL A 72 3.78 20.12 -3.12
C VAL A 72 2.50 19.32 -2.93
N TYR A 73 2.45 18.56 -1.83
CA TYR A 73 1.40 17.59 -1.52
C TYR A 73 0.74 17.89 -0.17
N GLY A 74 -0.40 17.24 0.11
CA GLY A 74 -1.04 17.25 1.42
C GLY A 74 -1.58 18.63 1.83
N SER A 75 -1.56 18.91 3.13
CA SER A 75 -2.14 20.14 3.70
C SER A 75 -1.55 21.43 3.14
N SER A 76 -0.27 21.42 2.76
CA SER A 76 0.44 22.60 2.23
C SER A 76 -0.21 23.16 0.96
N ILE A 77 -0.90 22.31 0.19
CA ILE A 77 -1.66 22.68 -1.01
C ILE A 77 -2.69 23.77 -0.70
N LEU A 78 -3.36 23.77 0.46
CA LEU A 78 -4.44 24.72 0.78
C LEU A 78 -3.97 26.18 0.69
N SER A 79 -2.79 26.46 1.24
CA SER A 79 -2.18 27.80 1.19
C SER A 79 -1.81 28.21 -0.24
N LEU A 80 -1.38 27.24 -1.05
CA LEU A 80 -0.95 27.46 -2.43
C LEU A 80 -2.13 27.59 -3.40
N LEU A 81 -3.21 26.84 -3.22
CA LEU A 81 -4.46 27.01 -3.98
C LEU A 81 -4.98 28.44 -3.87
N THR A 82 -4.83 29.06 -2.71
CA THR A 82 -5.27 30.43 -2.48
C THR A 82 -4.34 31.45 -3.17
N ARG A 83 -3.03 31.20 -3.19
CA ARG A 83 -2.01 32.14 -3.70
C ARG A 83 -1.71 31.98 -5.20
N PHE A 84 -1.66 30.74 -5.66
CA PHE A 84 -1.23 30.31 -7.00
C PHE A 84 -2.17 29.23 -7.56
N PRO A 85 -3.47 29.50 -7.69
CA PRO A 85 -4.45 28.49 -8.10
C PRO A 85 -4.16 27.83 -9.45
N GLN A 86 -3.56 28.56 -10.39
CA GLN A 86 -3.13 28.03 -11.68
C GLN A 86 -2.05 26.94 -11.60
N SER A 87 -1.35 26.84 -10.47
CA SER A 87 -0.29 25.86 -10.23
C SER A 87 -0.79 24.63 -9.47
N CYS A 88 -2.07 24.55 -9.15
CA CYS A 88 -2.61 23.55 -8.23
C CYS A 88 -3.76 22.76 -8.85
N VAL A 89 -3.53 21.47 -9.04
CA VAL A 89 -4.53 20.52 -9.52
C VAL A 89 -5.23 19.94 -8.31
N SER A 90 -6.51 20.24 -8.18
CA SER A 90 -7.45 19.62 -7.24
C SER A 90 -8.53 18.91 -8.05
N ASP A 91 -9.42 18.17 -7.38
CA ASP A 91 -10.61 17.58 -7.99
C ASP A 91 -10.33 16.62 -9.17
N LEU A 92 -9.17 15.96 -9.13
CA LEU A 92 -8.56 15.23 -10.24
C LEU A 92 -9.43 14.12 -10.85
N LYS A 93 -10.31 13.47 -10.06
CA LYS A 93 -11.15 12.37 -10.57
C LYS A 93 -12.01 12.76 -11.77
N SER A 94 -12.43 14.02 -11.82
CA SER A 94 -13.25 14.56 -12.92
C SER A 94 -12.53 14.57 -14.27
N LEU A 95 -11.20 14.41 -14.28
CA LEU A 95 -10.36 14.36 -15.49
C LEU A 95 -9.94 12.93 -15.88
N MET A 96 -10.11 11.96 -14.98
CA MET A 96 -9.59 10.60 -15.15
C MET A 96 -10.38 9.84 -16.23
N GLY A 97 -9.68 9.37 -17.28
CA GLY A 97 -10.32 8.63 -18.37
C GLY A 97 -11.37 9.44 -19.13
N LYS A 98 -11.17 10.76 -19.27
CA LYS A 98 -12.09 11.66 -19.99
C LYS A 98 -11.47 12.24 -21.25
N GLU A 99 -12.32 12.45 -22.24
CA GLU A 99 -12.04 13.27 -23.43
C GLU A 99 -12.08 14.76 -23.03
N PHE A 100 -11.23 15.56 -23.68
CA PHE A 100 -11.06 16.99 -23.39
C PHE A 100 -12.37 17.79 -23.50
N ASP A 101 -13.21 17.46 -24.48
CA ASP A 101 -14.48 18.16 -24.75
C ASP A 101 -15.67 17.62 -23.92
N SER A 102 -15.45 16.64 -23.05
CA SER A 102 -16.52 16.09 -22.20
C SER A 102 -17.09 17.12 -21.22
N GLN A 103 -18.37 16.99 -20.88
CA GLN A 103 -19.06 17.91 -19.96
C GLN A 103 -18.33 18.07 -18.62
N ASP A 104 -17.81 16.97 -18.08
CA ASP A 104 -17.06 16.94 -16.81
C ASP A 104 -15.80 17.82 -16.89
N VAL A 105 -15.02 17.69 -17.96
CA VAL A 105 -13.79 18.48 -18.18
C VAL A 105 -14.12 19.95 -18.43
N GLN A 106 -15.17 20.25 -19.19
CA GLN A 106 -15.59 21.63 -19.40
C GLN A 106 -16.09 22.28 -18.10
N GLN A 107 -16.75 21.53 -17.23
CA GLN A 107 -17.12 22.00 -15.90
C GLN A 107 -15.89 22.21 -15.01
N TYR A 108 -14.89 21.33 -15.11
CA TYR A 108 -13.62 21.51 -14.43
C TYR A 108 -12.92 22.81 -14.84
N ILE A 109 -12.81 23.09 -16.14
CA ILE A 109 -12.18 24.31 -16.66
C ILE A 109 -12.88 25.59 -16.16
N ARG A 110 -14.20 25.55 -15.96
CA ARG A 110 -14.95 26.69 -15.38
C ARG A 110 -14.65 26.92 -13.90
N ASN A 111 -14.37 25.85 -13.16
CA ASN A 111 -14.25 25.88 -11.71
C ASN A 111 -12.80 25.97 -11.21
N HIS A 112 -11.83 25.66 -12.07
CA HIS A 112 -10.41 25.61 -11.76
C HIS A 112 -9.59 26.50 -12.71
N PHE A 113 -8.41 26.92 -12.26
CA PHE A 113 -7.58 27.89 -12.98
C PHE A 113 -6.34 27.26 -13.63
N VAL A 114 -6.21 25.94 -13.54
CA VAL A 114 -5.13 25.18 -14.18
C VAL A 114 -5.40 25.09 -15.68
N GLN A 115 -4.35 25.22 -16.48
CA GLN A 115 -4.45 25.08 -17.93
C GLN A 115 -4.53 23.60 -18.32
N LEU A 116 -5.55 23.26 -19.11
CA LEU A 116 -5.71 21.94 -19.69
C LEU A 116 -5.54 22.01 -21.21
N ARG A 117 -5.11 20.89 -21.81
CA ARG A 117 -5.04 20.72 -23.26
C ARG A 117 -5.47 19.31 -23.69
N SER A 118 -5.79 19.16 -24.96
CA SER A 118 -6.05 17.86 -25.58
C SER A 118 -4.75 17.09 -25.87
N ASP A 119 -4.76 15.79 -25.62
CA ASP A 119 -3.74 14.82 -26.01
C ASP A 119 -4.18 14.03 -27.25
N SER A 120 -3.74 14.49 -28.42
CA SER A 120 -4.03 13.83 -29.69
C SER A 120 -3.46 12.40 -29.77
N ASN A 121 -2.43 12.06 -28.98
CA ASN A 121 -1.85 10.71 -28.98
C ASN A 121 -2.74 9.71 -28.23
N ARG A 122 -3.54 10.20 -27.28
CA ARG A 122 -4.45 9.41 -26.45
C ARG A 122 -5.92 9.69 -26.73
N ARG A 123 -6.25 9.95 -28.01
CA ARG A 123 -7.63 10.15 -28.48
C ARG A 123 -8.30 11.37 -27.83
N ASP A 124 -7.58 12.48 -27.85
CA ASP A 124 -8.04 13.76 -27.30
C ASP A 124 -8.38 13.69 -25.81
N SER A 125 -7.63 12.87 -25.06
CA SER A 125 -7.71 12.84 -23.59
C SER A 125 -7.11 14.11 -22.98
N VAL A 126 -7.22 14.25 -21.66
CA VAL A 126 -6.74 15.45 -20.95
C VAL A 126 -5.23 15.40 -20.68
N LEU A 127 -4.56 16.54 -20.88
CA LEU A 127 -3.25 16.86 -20.32
C LEU A 127 -3.36 18.13 -19.48
N VAL A 128 -2.58 18.16 -18.40
CA VAL A 128 -2.43 19.29 -17.49
C VAL A 128 -1.11 19.99 -17.74
N ASP A 129 -1.17 21.31 -17.94
CA ASP A 129 -0.02 22.14 -18.33
C ASP A 129 0.54 22.92 -17.15
N PHE A 130 1.86 22.84 -16.99
CA PHE A 130 2.62 23.61 -16.01
C PHE A 130 3.79 24.33 -16.65
N ILE A 131 4.06 25.54 -16.18
CA ILE A 131 5.18 26.37 -16.63
C ILE A 131 6.32 26.21 -15.64
N GLY A 132 7.50 25.80 -16.13
CA GLY A 132 8.73 25.71 -15.34
C GLY A 132 9.48 27.04 -15.22
N SER A 133 10.53 27.08 -14.40
CA SER A 133 11.29 28.32 -14.14
C SER A 133 12.16 28.79 -15.33
N LYS A 134 12.46 27.92 -16.30
CA LYS A 134 13.21 28.30 -17.51
C LYS A 134 12.27 28.94 -18.53
N LYS A 135 12.73 30.01 -19.18
CA LYS A 135 11.98 30.68 -20.25
C LYS A 135 11.62 29.65 -21.34
N ASN A 136 10.33 29.44 -21.57
CA ASN A 136 9.74 28.45 -22.49
C ASN A 136 9.83 26.97 -22.08
N SER A 137 10.12 26.62 -20.80
CA SER A 137 9.91 25.23 -20.34
C SER A 137 8.45 25.01 -19.97
N SER A 138 7.73 24.24 -20.78
CA SER A 138 6.41 23.71 -20.44
C SER A 138 6.51 22.23 -20.07
N TYR A 139 5.77 21.83 -19.05
CA TYR A 139 5.64 20.46 -18.60
C TYR A 139 4.19 20.03 -18.74
N HIS A 140 4.00 18.83 -19.28
CA HIS A 140 2.69 18.26 -19.54
C HIS A 140 2.60 16.95 -18.77
N PHE A 141 1.49 16.77 -18.06
CA PHE A 141 1.20 15.56 -17.32
C PHE A 141 -0.22 15.12 -17.60
N THR A 142 -0.40 13.82 -17.80
CA THR A 142 -1.72 13.19 -17.79
C THR A 142 -2.29 13.21 -16.37
N PRO A 143 -3.63 13.21 -16.20
CA PRO A 143 -4.26 13.01 -14.89
C PRO A 143 -3.73 11.77 -14.16
N GLU A 144 -3.45 10.69 -14.88
CA GLU A 144 -2.87 9.46 -14.34
C GLU A 144 -1.46 9.67 -13.78
N GLU A 145 -0.61 10.46 -14.45
CA GLU A 145 0.71 10.84 -13.93
C GLU A 145 0.60 11.64 -12.64
N VAL A 146 -0.33 12.61 -12.59
CA VAL A 146 -0.57 13.44 -11.41
C VAL A 146 -1.03 12.56 -10.23
N MET A 147 -2.01 11.69 -10.45
CA MET A 147 -2.46 10.77 -9.40
C MET A 147 -1.31 9.85 -8.94
N ALA A 148 -0.49 9.32 -9.87
CA ALA A 148 0.62 8.45 -9.54
C ALA A 148 1.67 9.13 -8.64
N MET A 149 1.94 10.42 -8.84
CA MET A 149 2.82 11.19 -7.95
C MET A 149 2.26 11.32 -6.54
N GLU A 150 0.95 11.56 -6.39
CA GLU A 150 0.28 11.60 -5.07
C GLU A 150 0.35 10.23 -4.38
N LEU A 151 0.05 9.15 -5.11
CA LEU A 151 0.13 7.79 -4.59
C LEU A 151 1.57 7.39 -4.22
N ASN A 152 2.58 7.86 -4.95
CA ASN A 152 3.99 7.65 -4.60
C ASN A 152 4.36 8.32 -3.27
N GLN A 153 3.83 9.51 -2.97
CA GLN A 153 4.03 10.18 -1.68
C GLN A 153 3.36 9.40 -0.54
N ILE A 154 2.15 8.88 -0.75
CA ILE A 154 1.47 8.00 0.21
C ILE A 154 2.29 6.72 0.44
N LYS A 155 2.78 6.09 -0.64
CA LYS A 155 3.63 4.90 -0.61
C LYS A 155 4.92 5.13 0.19
N ASP A 156 5.58 6.27 0.02
CA ASP A 156 6.81 6.58 0.75
C ASP A 156 6.55 6.67 2.27
N ARG A 157 5.44 7.29 2.69
CA ARG A 157 5.03 7.30 4.10
C ARG A 157 4.63 5.91 4.62
N ALA A 158 3.91 5.13 3.81
CA ALA A 158 3.56 3.75 4.15
C ALA A 158 4.82 2.88 4.34
N ASN A 159 5.84 3.05 3.50
CA ASN A 159 7.13 2.37 3.66
C ASN A 159 7.88 2.83 4.92
N GLN A 160 7.83 4.12 5.27
CA GLN A 160 8.42 4.61 6.53
C GLN A 160 7.76 3.96 7.76
N MET A 161 6.43 3.92 7.77
CA MET A 161 5.64 3.24 8.81
C MET A 161 5.92 1.73 8.86
N LEU A 162 6.02 1.08 7.69
CA LEU A 162 6.37 -0.34 7.60
C LEU A 162 7.78 -0.61 8.15
N ASN A 163 8.76 0.22 7.81
CA ASN A 163 10.14 0.08 8.28
C ASN A 163 10.28 0.32 9.80
N SER A 164 9.42 1.14 10.40
CA SER A 164 9.44 1.38 11.85
C SER A 164 8.78 0.24 12.64
N LEU A 165 7.68 -0.34 12.12
CA LEU A 165 6.86 -1.31 12.84
C LEU A 165 7.10 -2.79 12.44
N ALA A 166 7.51 -3.06 11.19
CA ALA A 166 7.67 -4.39 10.63
C ALA A 166 8.86 -4.47 9.67
N LYS A 167 10.09 -4.38 10.20
CA LYS A 167 11.38 -4.25 9.48
C LYS A 167 11.68 -5.29 8.38
N HIS A 168 10.98 -6.42 8.37
CA HIS A 168 11.20 -7.50 7.39
C HIS A 168 10.11 -7.61 6.33
N SER A 169 9.03 -6.84 6.45
CA SER A 169 7.94 -6.80 5.49
C SER A 169 8.25 -5.85 4.33
N LYS A 170 7.60 -6.11 3.19
CA LYS A 170 7.69 -5.26 2.00
C LYS A 170 6.30 -4.88 1.53
N LEU A 171 6.14 -3.63 1.13
CA LEU A 171 4.93 -3.16 0.50
C LEU A 171 4.89 -3.65 -0.95
N ASP A 172 4.25 -4.81 -1.15
CA ASP A 172 4.21 -5.52 -2.43
C ASP A 172 2.84 -5.43 -3.10
N ASP A 173 1.79 -5.05 -2.37
CA ASP A 173 0.43 -5.02 -2.89
C ASP A 173 -0.27 -3.68 -2.70
N ILE A 174 -1.05 -3.27 -3.71
CA ILE A 174 -1.86 -2.05 -3.69
C ILE A 174 -3.28 -2.33 -4.19
N ILE A 175 -4.26 -1.69 -3.56
CA ILE A 175 -5.66 -1.66 -3.97
C ILE A 175 -6.24 -0.26 -3.73
N ILE A 176 -7.15 0.20 -4.58
CA ILE A 176 -7.70 1.57 -4.53
C ILE A 176 -9.21 1.58 -4.72
N SER A 177 -9.90 2.51 -4.07
CA SER A 177 -11.32 2.76 -4.25
C SER A 177 -11.62 3.49 -5.57
N ILE A 178 -12.77 3.22 -6.17
CA ILE A 178 -13.30 3.96 -7.31
C ILE A 178 -14.80 4.23 -7.14
N ALA A 179 -15.33 5.22 -7.87
CA ALA A 179 -16.77 5.46 -7.89
C ALA A 179 -17.52 4.32 -8.61
N PRO A 180 -18.75 3.97 -8.19
CA PRO A 180 -19.51 2.84 -8.74
C PRO A 180 -19.89 3.03 -10.22
N PHE A 181 -20.14 4.27 -10.62
CA PHE A 181 -20.51 4.66 -11.99
C PHE A 181 -19.29 4.93 -12.89
N ALA A 182 -18.08 4.55 -12.47
CA ALA A 182 -16.88 4.74 -13.27
C ALA A 182 -16.92 3.90 -14.56
N SER A 183 -16.72 4.58 -15.69
CA SER A 183 -16.69 3.95 -17.02
C SER A 183 -15.49 3.02 -17.19
N GLN A 184 -15.51 2.21 -18.25
CA GLN A 184 -14.37 1.37 -18.65
C GLN A 184 -13.06 2.16 -18.78
N GLU A 185 -13.09 3.36 -19.37
CA GLU A 185 -11.91 4.23 -19.53
C GLU A 185 -11.43 4.76 -18.17
N THR A 186 -12.35 5.13 -17.29
CA THR A 186 -12.02 5.61 -15.94
C THR A 186 -11.35 4.48 -15.14
N ARG A 187 -11.90 3.27 -15.18
CA ARG A 187 -11.30 2.07 -14.54
C ARG A 187 -9.91 1.78 -15.10
N GLN A 188 -9.75 1.83 -16.42
CA GLN A 188 -8.46 1.62 -17.07
C GLN A 188 -7.43 2.70 -16.69
N SER A 189 -7.84 3.97 -16.55
CA SER A 189 -6.96 5.07 -16.11
C SER A 189 -6.44 4.88 -14.68
N TYR A 190 -7.26 4.32 -13.78
CA TYR A 190 -6.84 3.92 -12.43
C TYR A 190 -5.83 2.77 -12.48
N LEU A 191 -6.07 1.73 -13.28
CA LEU A 191 -5.12 0.62 -13.44
C LEU A 191 -3.79 1.09 -14.03
N ASP A 192 -3.83 2.03 -14.98
CA ASP A 192 -2.65 2.67 -15.55
C ASP A 192 -1.90 3.48 -14.49
N THR A 193 -2.60 4.27 -13.69
CA THR A 193 -2.03 4.99 -12.54
C THR A 193 -1.33 4.04 -11.57
N LEU A 194 -2.00 2.98 -11.14
CA LEU A 194 -1.45 2.01 -10.18
C LEU A 194 -0.18 1.34 -10.71
N SER A 195 -0.11 1.11 -12.03
CA SER A 195 1.10 0.56 -12.66
C SER A 195 2.32 1.50 -12.58
N LEU A 196 2.11 2.80 -12.44
CA LEU A 196 3.17 3.82 -12.32
C LEU A 196 3.67 4.03 -10.87
N VAL A 197 2.95 3.52 -9.87
CA VAL A 197 3.32 3.66 -8.44
C VAL A 197 4.52 2.79 -8.06
N GLY A 198 4.88 1.82 -8.92
CA GLY A 198 6.04 0.95 -8.68
C GLY A 198 5.86 -0.06 -7.55
N ILE A 199 4.60 -0.42 -7.24
CA ILE A 199 4.26 -1.55 -6.37
C ILE A 199 4.04 -2.80 -7.23
N LYS A 200 4.59 -3.93 -6.80
CA LYS A 200 4.74 -5.12 -7.63
C LYS A 200 3.39 -5.72 -8.06
N ASN A 201 2.44 -5.82 -7.14
CA ASN A 201 1.15 -6.44 -7.38
C ASN A 201 0.04 -5.40 -7.22
N VAL A 202 -0.60 -5.04 -8.33
CA VAL A 202 -1.87 -4.32 -8.30
C VAL A 202 -2.96 -5.36 -8.04
N ILE A 203 -3.51 -5.42 -6.83
CA ILE A 203 -4.62 -6.33 -6.52
C ILE A 203 -5.82 -5.95 -7.38
N GLY A 204 -6.13 -4.65 -7.45
CA GLY A 204 -7.18 -4.15 -8.33
C GLY A 204 -7.79 -2.84 -7.85
N ILE A 205 -9.04 -2.63 -8.27
CA ILE A 205 -9.90 -1.53 -7.87
C ILE A 205 -11.18 -2.07 -7.23
N VAL A 206 -11.73 -1.36 -6.26
CA VAL A 206 -13.00 -1.72 -5.60
C VAL A 206 -13.89 -0.50 -5.49
N GLU A 207 -15.20 -0.67 -5.63
CA GLU A 207 -16.13 0.46 -5.51
C GLU A 207 -16.23 0.92 -4.05
N ASP A 208 -16.32 2.22 -3.84
CA ASP A 208 -16.37 2.85 -2.50
C ASP A 208 -17.48 2.28 -1.60
N GLY A 209 -18.72 2.17 -2.09
CA GLY A 209 -19.84 1.59 -1.36
C GLY A 209 -19.65 0.11 -1.02
N THR A 210 -19.06 -0.67 -1.94
CA THR A 210 -18.69 -2.08 -1.71
C THR A 210 -17.63 -2.18 -0.61
N ALA A 211 -16.62 -1.32 -0.62
CA ALA A 211 -15.61 -1.26 0.42
C ALA A 211 -16.21 -0.94 1.80
N VAL A 212 -17.08 0.07 1.88
CA VAL A 212 -17.75 0.43 3.14
C VAL A 212 -18.64 -0.70 3.64
N ALA A 213 -19.36 -1.40 2.75
CA ALA A 213 -20.16 -2.58 3.11
C ALA A 213 -19.29 -3.69 3.72
N LEU A 214 -18.12 -3.95 3.13
CA LEU A 214 -17.15 -4.90 3.67
C LEU A 214 -16.61 -4.49 5.04
N ASN A 215 -16.32 -3.20 5.27
CA ASN A 215 -15.91 -2.68 6.58
C ASN A 215 -17.02 -2.76 7.63
N TYR A 216 -18.27 -2.52 7.23
CA TYR A 216 -19.44 -2.67 8.09
C TYR A 216 -19.59 -4.12 8.56
N VAL A 217 -19.43 -5.08 7.64
CA VAL A 217 -19.57 -6.51 7.93
C VAL A 217 -18.40 -7.07 8.73
N SER A 218 -17.17 -6.63 8.46
CA SER A 218 -15.97 -7.16 9.14
C SER A 218 -15.98 -6.95 10.65
N ASN A 219 -16.67 -5.91 11.12
CA ASN A 219 -16.82 -5.58 12.54
C ASN A 219 -18.06 -6.22 13.19
N ARG A 220 -18.92 -6.90 12.43
CA ARG A 220 -20.18 -7.45 12.92
C ARG A 220 -19.93 -8.77 13.65
N LYS A 221 -20.31 -8.84 14.93
CA LYS A 221 -20.40 -10.09 15.68
C LYS A 221 -21.80 -10.67 15.49
N LEU A 222 -21.89 -11.84 14.86
CA LEU A 222 -23.14 -12.56 14.69
C LEU A 222 -23.43 -13.44 15.90
N ALA A 223 -24.65 -13.38 16.41
CA ALA A 223 -25.17 -14.31 17.41
C ALA A 223 -25.70 -15.59 16.74
N ASP A 224 -25.87 -16.68 17.50
CA ASP A 224 -26.36 -17.95 16.95
C ASP A 224 -27.76 -17.83 16.32
N VAL A 225 -28.55 -16.86 16.76
CA VAL A 225 -29.89 -16.55 16.22
C VAL A 225 -29.86 -15.86 14.84
N ASP A 226 -28.72 -15.30 14.43
CA ASP A 226 -28.58 -14.60 13.15
C ASP A 226 -28.41 -15.57 11.96
N TYR A 227 -28.23 -16.87 12.22
CA TYR A 227 -28.00 -17.91 11.21
C TYR A 227 -29.32 -18.58 10.77
N ASP A 228 -30.07 -17.87 9.93
CA ASP A 228 -31.35 -18.29 9.36
C ASP A 228 -31.34 -18.45 7.83
N ASP A 229 -30.18 -18.28 7.18
CA ASP A 229 -30.01 -18.22 5.71
C ASP A 229 -30.89 -17.16 5.02
N ILE A 230 -31.40 -16.17 5.77
CA ILE A 230 -32.22 -15.07 5.22
C ILE A 230 -31.32 -13.90 4.82
N LYS A 231 -31.51 -13.41 3.59
CA LYS A 231 -30.89 -12.17 3.11
C LYS A 231 -31.39 -10.97 3.89
N ARG A 232 -30.47 -10.28 4.56
CA ARG A 232 -30.74 -8.99 5.20
C ARG A 232 -30.20 -7.87 4.34
N TYR A 233 -31.05 -6.93 3.94
CA TYR A 233 -30.70 -5.85 3.02
C TYR A 233 -30.30 -4.59 3.77
N SER A 234 -29.20 -3.97 3.34
CA SER A 234 -28.73 -2.68 3.84
C SER A 234 -28.23 -1.82 2.69
N ILE A 235 -28.26 -0.51 2.86
CA ILE A 235 -27.70 0.44 1.90
C ILE A 235 -26.51 1.15 2.53
N VAL A 236 -25.38 1.20 1.83
CA VAL A 236 -24.38 2.24 2.08
C VAL A 236 -24.83 3.48 1.33
N TYR A 237 -25.15 4.55 2.04
CA TYR A 237 -25.43 5.86 1.47
C TYR A 237 -24.21 6.76 1.65
N ASP A 238 -23.50 7.03 0.55
CA ASP A 238 -22.31 7.87 0.54
C ASP A 238 -22.62 9.24 -0.08
N MET A 239 -22.45 10.31 0.71
CA MET A 239 -22.45 11.67 0.20
C MET A 239 -21.08 12.32 0.43
N GLY A 240 -20.15 12.02 -0.46
CA GLY A 240 -18.80 12.57 -0.49
C GLY A 240 -18.74 13.99 -1.08
N ALA A 241 -17.54 14.43 -1.45
CA ALA A 241 -17.34 15.72 -2.10
C ALA A 241 -17.67 15.70 -3.61
N GLY A 242 -17.53 14.54 -4.28
CA GLY A 242 -17.70 14.46 -5.74
C GLY A 242 -19.07 13.98 -6.23
N SER A 243 -19.77 13.14 -5.45
CA SER A 243 -21.02 12.51 -5.86
C SER A 243 -21.83 12.03 -4.66
N THR A 244 -23.08 11.64 -4.91
CA THR A 244 -23.94 10.94 -3.95
C THR A 244 -24.28 9.55 -4.48
N THR A 245 -24.05 8.50 -3.71
CA THR A 245 -24.27 7.10 -4.11
C THR A 245 -25.04 6.31 -3.06
N ALA A 246 -25.72 5.26 -3.51
CA ALA A 246 -26.40 4.27 -2.68
C ALA A 246 -26.03 2.88 -3.19
N THR A 247 -25.29 2.11 -2.40
CA THR A 247 -24.94 0.72 -2.70
C THR A 247 -25.81 -0.19 -1.85
N LEU A 248 -26.77 -0.85 -2.50
CA LEU A 248 -27.59 -1.88 -1.86
C LEU A 248 -26.81 -3.19 -1.82
N PHE A 249 -26.70 -3.76 -0.63
CA PHE A 249 -26.06 -5.05 -0.42
C PHE A 249 -26.90 -5.91 0.51
N SER A 250 -26.75 -7.22 0.38
CA SER A 250 -27.35 -8.19 1.29
C SER A 250 -26.28 -8.95 2.06
N ILE A 251 -26.62 -9.31 3.30
CA ILE A 251 -25.81 -10.15 4.17
C ILE A 251 -26.57 -11.47 4.37
N THR A 252 -25.90 -12.59 4.10
CA THR A 252 -26.41 -13.94 4.38
C THR A 252 -25.40 -14.70 5.23
N PRO A 253 -25.67 -14.90 6.53
CA PRO A 253 -24.85 -15.75 7.40
C PRO A 253 -25.07 -17.24 7.11
N PHE A 254 -24.01 -18.02 6.91
CA PHE A 254 -24.14 -19.47 6.70
C PHE A 254 -23.96 -20.29 7.97
N LYS A 255 -24.98 -21.12 8.27
CA LYS A 255 -25.00 -22.05 9.41
C LYS A 255 -24.09 -23.26 9.16
N GLY A 256 -22.78 -23.05 9.26
CA GLY A 256 -21.80 -24.16 9.19
C GLY A 256 -20.36 -23.71 9.32
N ASN A 257 -19.87 -22.96 8.35
CA ASN A 257 -18.48 -22.50 8.29
C ASN A 257 -18.24 -21.14 8.95
N LYS A 258 -19.27 -20.54 9.58
CA LYS A 258 -19.24 -19.16 10.13
C LYS A 258 -18.79 -18.13 9.08
N THR A 259 -19.06 -18.40 7.80
CA THR A 259 -18.79 -17.47 6.71
C THR A 259 -20.02 -16.59 6.50
N ILE A 260 -19.76 -15.30 6.32
CA ILE A 260 -20.75 -14.31 5.94
C ILE A 260 -20.62 -14.05 4.45
N GLN A 261 -21.71 -14.25 3.68
CA GLN A 261 -21.74 -13.80 2.30
C GLN A 261 -22.30 -12.39 2.22
N VAL A 262 -21.54 -11.51 1.58
CA VAL A 262 -21.91 -10.14 1.24
C VAL A 262 -22.14 -10.12 -0.26
N GLU A 263 -23.36 -9.80 -0.69
CA GLU A 263 -23.71 -9.72 -2.11
C GLU A 263 -24.11 -8.29 -2.45
N ILE A 264 -23.51 -7.72 -3.49
CA ILE A 264 -23.92 -6.40 -3.99
C ILE A 264 -25.13 -6.60 -4.89
N GLU A 265 -26.24 -5.95 -4.57
CA GLU A 265 -27.55 -6.24 -5.17
C GLU A 265 -27.96 -5.19 -6.20
N ALA A 266 -27.69 -3.90 -5.92
CA ALA A 266 -27.98 -2.80 -6.83
C ALA A 266 -27.18 -1.55 -6.47
N LEU A 267 -27.12 -0.61 -7.41
CA LEU A 267 -26.47 0.69 -7.25
C LEU A 267 -27.42 1.79 -7.68
N GLY A 268 -27.41 2.90 -6.95
CA GLY A 268 -28.02 4.16 -7.36
C GLY A 268 -27.04 5.31 -7.13
N PHE A 269 -27.10 6.33 -7.96
CA PHE A 269 -26.17 7.47 -7.85
C PHE A 269 -26.78 8.75 -8.43
N GLU A 270 -26.22 9.87 -8.00
CA GLU A 270 -26.49 11.21 -8.51
C GLU A 270 -25.18 12.00 -8.46
N THR A 271 -24.72 12.48 -9.62
CA THR A 271 -23.43 13.18 -9.75
C THR A 271 -23.59 14.70 -9.64
N SER A 272 -24.80 15.23 -9.80
CA SER A 272 -25.07 16.67 -9.71
C SER A 272 -25.18 17.21 -8.28
N ILE A 273 -25.51 16.35 -7.30
CA ILE A 273 -25.55 16.71 -5.88
C ILE A 273 -24.41 16.03 -5.13
N SER A 274 -23.61 16.83 -4.42
CA SER A 274 -22.43 16.37 -3.69
C SER A 274 -21.97 17.44 -2.70
N GLY A 275 -21.00 17.11 -1.84
CA GLY A 275 -20.41 18.07 -0.91
C GLY A 275 -19.80 19.29 -1.59
N LYS A 276 -19.21 19.13 -2.78
CA LYS A 276 -18.69 20.24 -3.57
C LYS A 276 -19.81 21.07 -4.17
N ALA A 277 -20.89 20.45 -4.67
CA ALA A 277 -22.06 21.19 -5.13
C ALA A 277 -22.66 22.05 -4.00
N LEU A 278 -22.72 21.52 -2.76
CA LEU A 278 -23.12 22.30 -1.59
C LEU A 278 -22.19 23.48 -1.31
N THR A 279 -20.87 23.26 -1.43
CA THR A 279 -19.88 24.33 -1.28
C THR A 279 -19.99 25.38 -2.38
N ASP A 280 -20.25 24.96 -3.62
CA ASP A 280 -20.40 25.86 -4.76
C ASP A 280 -21.66 26.74 -4.61
N MET A 281 -22.75 26.21 -4.05
CA MET A 281 -23.92 27.03 -3.67
C MET A 281 -23.59 28.10 -2.61
N VAL A 282 -22.86 27.72 -1.56
CA VAL A 282 -22.41 28.69 -0.54
C VAL A 282 -21.45 29.73 -1.15
N TYR A 283 -20.60 29.31 -2.09
CA TYR A 283 -19.72 30.19 -2.84
C TYR A 283 -20.51 31.20 -3.67
N ASP A 284 -21.58 30.79 -4.35
CA ASP A 284 -22.40 31.71 -5.16
C ASP A 284 -23.08 32.78 -4.29
N VAL A 285 -23.57 32.41 -3.10
CA VAL A 285 -24.09 33.35 -2.10
C VAL A 285 -23.01 34.33 -1.65
N LEU A 286 -21.81 33.83 -1.33
CA LEU A 286 -20.68 34.66 -0.91
C LEU A 286 -20.22 35.60 -2.03
N LEU A 287 -20.18 35.11 -3.27
CA LEU A 287 -19.80 35.87 -4.44
C LEU A 287 -20.80 37.00 -4.71
N GLY A 288 -22.10 36.72 -4.65
CA GLY A 288 -23.14 37.75 -4.80
C GLY A 288 -23.01 38.84 -3.74
N LYS A 289 -22.90 38.46 -2.46
CA LYS A 289 -22.69 39.42 -1.35
C LYS A 289 -21.39 40.21 -1.50
N PHE A 290 -20.32 39.59 -2.00
CA PHE A 290 -19.04 40.25 -2.27
C PHE A 290 -19.16 41.28 -3.39
N MET A 291 -19.76 40.90 -4.53
CA MET A 291 -19.99 41.79 -5.67
C MET A 291 -20.87 42.98 -5.28
N ASP A 292 -21.92 42.74 -4.50
CA ASP A 292 -22.79 43.79 -3.98
C ASP A 292 -22.09 44.72 -2.99
N HIS A 293 -21.18 44.20 -2.17
CA HIS A 293 -20.44 45.00 -1.18
C HIS A 293 -19.44 45.94 -1.85
N PHE A 294 -18.65 45.43 -2.82
CA PHE A 294 -17.62 46.22 -3.50
C PHE A 294 -18.10 46.92 -4.78
N LYS A 295 -19.32 46.64 -5.24
CA LYS A 295 -19.88 47.16 -6.50
C LYS A 295 -19.02 46.81 -7.71
N VAL A 296 -18.67 45.52 -7.81
CA VAL A 296 -17.80 44.97 -8.86
C VAL A 296 -18.53 43.90 -9.68
N ASP A 297 -18.05 43.65 -10.89
CA ASP A 297 -18.61 42.63 -11.79
C ASP A 297 -17.77 41.34 -11.76
N LEU A 298 -18.28 40.27 -12.39
CA LEU A 298 -17.57 38.98 -12.47
C LEU A 298 -16.16 39.10 -13.10
N GLY A 299 -15.95 40.08 -13.98
CA GLY A 299 -14.64 40.35 -14.60
C GLY A 299 -13.56 40.82 -13.62
N ASP A 300 -13.96 41.38 -12.47
CA ASP A 300 -13.04 41.83 -11.42
C ASP A 300 -12.60 40.69 -10.49
N ILE A 301 -13.26 39.53 -10.59
CA ILE A 301 -13.03 38.38 -9.71
C ILE A 301 -11.80 37.61 -10.20
N THR A 302 -10.65 37.99 -9.65
CA THR A 302 -9.40 37.29 -9.93
C THR A 302 -9.42 35.83 -9.42
N PRO A 303 -8.60 34.93 -9.98
CA PRO A 303 -8.44 33.57 -9.47
C PRO A 303 -8.15 33.48 -7.97
N ARG A 304 -7.40 34.46 -7.44
CA ARG A 304 -7.09 34.56 -6.02
C ARG A 304 -8.34 34.87 -5.19
N ILE A 305 -9.17 35.84 -5.62
CA ILE A 305 -10.42 36.19 -4.93
C ILE A 305 -11.37 35.00 -4.95
N SER A 306 -11.56 34.37 -6.12
CA SER A 306 -12.44 33.22 -6.27
C SER A 306 -12.06 32.07 -5.33
N ASN A 307 -10.77 31.71 -5.23
CA ASN A 307 -10.35 30.64 -4.32
C ASN A 307 -10.45 31.03 -2.84
N ARG A 308 -10.18 32.30 -2.46
CA ARG A 308 -10.41 32.76 -1.08
C ARG A 308 -11.89 32.66 -0.69
N LEU A 309 -12.80 33.04 -1.60
CA LEU A 309 -14.23 32.89 -1.39
C LEU A 309 -14.63 31.40 -1.31
N ARG A 310 -14.05 30.53 -2.14
CA ARG A 310 -14.34 29.09 -2.13
C ARG A 310 -13.84 28.37 -0.87
N ASP A 311 -12.65 28.71 -0.38
CA ASP A 311 -12.15 28.23 0.92
C ASP A 311 -13.07 28.69 2.07
N SER A 312 -13.49 29.96 2.03
CA SER A 312 -14.48 30.49 2.98
C SER A 312 -15.83 29.78 2.87
N ALA A 313 -16.26 29.40 1.66
CA ALA A 313 -17.51 28.67 1.43
C ALA A 313 -17.46 27.27 2.05
N GLU A 314 -16.36 26.53 1.87
CA GLU A 314 -16.18 25.19 2.48
C GLU A 314 -16.21 25.28 4.01
N LYS A 315 -15.51 26.28 4.56
CA LYS A 315 -15.52 26.57 6.00
C LYS A 315 -16.92 26.93 6.49
N THR A 316 -17.64 27.77 5.75
CA THR A 316 -19.01 28.19 6.07
C THR A 316 -19.96 27.00 6.09
N LYS A 317 -19.96 26.16 5.03
CA LYS A 317 -20.73 24.91 4.97
C LYS A 317 -20.46 24.01 6.18
N THR A 318 -19.20 23.84 6.53
CA THR A 318 -18.78 23.02 7.68
C THR A 318 -19.30 23.58 9.00
N ILE A 319 -19.16 24.90 9.22
CA ILE A 319 -19.63 25.56 10.45
C ILE A 319 -21.16 25.54 10.55
N LEU A 320 -21.87 25.78 9.46
CA LEU A 320 -23.33 25.75 9.40
C LEU A 320 -23.91 24.34 9.59
N SER A 321 -23.10 23.30 9.41
CA SER A 321 -23.52 21.92 9.76
C SER A 321 -23.70 21.74 11.27
N ALA A 322 -23.06 22.57 12.10
CA ALA A 322 -23.21 22.56 13.55
C ALA A 322 -23.98 23.78 14.10
N ASN A 323 -23.85 24.94 13.45
CA ASN A 323 -24.40 26.23 13.90
C ASN A 323 -25.51 26.73 12.97
N SER A 324 -26.43 27.54 13.48
CA SER A 324 -27.51 28.16 12.70
C SER A 324 -27.02 29.26 11.76
N ASP A 325 -25.92 29.92 12.11
CA ASP A 325 -25.38 31.07 11.41
C ASP A 325 -23.86 31.15 11.55
N TYR A 326 -23.23 31.91 10.65
CA TYR A 326 -21.79 32.16 10.66
C TYR A 326 -21.50 33.55 10.08
N ARG A 327 -20.62 34.28 10.77
CA ARG A 327 -20.09 35.56 10.29
C ARG A 327 -18.75 35.32 9.59
N VAL A 328 -18.79 35.44 8.26
CA VAL A 328 -17.61 35.35 7.40
C VAL A 328 -16.82 36.65 7.49
N SER A 329 -15.50 36.52 7.60
CA SER A 329 -14.55 37.63 7.57
C SER A 329 -13.37 37.26 6.67
N LEU A 330 -13.12 38.10 5.66
CA LEU A 330 -12.00 37.95 4.72
C LEU A 330 -11.23 39.26 4.63
N GLU A 331 -10.02 39.24 5.18
CA GLU A 331 -9.16 40.44 5.27
C GLU A 331 -8.49 40.76 3.93
N SER A 332 -8.41 42.05 3.59
CA SER A 332 -7.71 42.58 2.42
C SER A 332 -7.98 41.75 1.16
N ILE A 333 -9.26 41.44 0.92
CA ILE A 333 -9.66 40.55 -0.18
C ILE A 333 -9.73 41.31 -1.51
N TYR A 334 -10.03 42.60 -1.47
CA TYR A 334 -10.14 43.45 -2.65
C TYR A 334 -9.61 44.85 -2.35
N ASN A 335 -8.59 45.30 -3.09
CA ASN A 335 -7.97 46.63 -2.93
C ASN A 335 -7.67 47.00 -1.46
N ASP A 336 -7.07 46.07 -0.71
CA ASP A 336 -6.74 46.21 0.73
C ASP A 336 -7.94 46.51 1.65
N HIS A 337 -9.16 46.27 1.17
CA HIS A 337 -10.37 46.33 1.97
C HIS A 337 -10.84 44.93 2.40
N ASP A 338 -11.34 44.87 3.64
CA ASP A 338 -11.90 43.67 4.23
C ASP A 338 -13.34 43.45 3.76
N PHE A 339 -13.75 42.19 3.75
CA PHE A 339 -15.12 41.77 3.47
C PHE A 339 -15.70 41.04 4.68
N HIS A 340 -16.89 41.47 5.11
CA HIS A 340 -17.61 40.85 6.21
C HIS A 340 -19.06 40.61 5.79
N CYS A 341 -19.57 39.39 6.00
CA CYS A 341 -20.97 39.09 5.80
C CYS A 341 -21.46 38.00 6.76
N SER A 342 -22.76 38.00 7.05
CA SER A 342 -23.40 36.90 7.78
C SER A 342 -24.14 35.99 6.81
N ILE A 343 -24.07 34.69 7.05
CA ILE A 343 -24.81 33.65 6.32
C ILE A 343 -25.50 32.76 7.35
N SER A 344 -26.76 32.41 7.10
CA SER A 344 -27.52 31.48 7.93
C SER A 344 -27.70 30.12 7.26
N ARG A 345 -27.96 29.09 8.04
CA ARG A 345 -28.32 27.76 7.54
C ARG A 345 -29.62 27.82 6.75
N ASP A 346 -30.62 28.53 7.25
CA ASP A 346 -31.94 28.66 6.61
C ASP A 346 -31.82 29.27 5.20
N GLU A 347 -30.96 30.29 5.03
CA GLU A 347 -30.65 30.89 3.72
C GLU A 347 -30.10 29.86 2.72
N ILE A 348 -29.20 28.97 3.16
CA ILE A 348 -28.63 27.92 2.30
C ILE A 348 -29.66 26.80 2.04
N GLU A 349 -30.44 26.42 3.03
CA GLU A 349 -31.49 25.40 2.88
C GLU A 349 -32.62 25.85 1.93
N GLU A 350 -32.97 27.14 1.94
CA GLU A 350 -33.94 27.72 1.01
C GLU A 350 -33.45 27.63 -0.45
N ILE A 351 -32.17 27.95 -0.69
CA ILE A 351 -31.55 27.83 -2.02
C ILE A 351 -31.45 26.36 -2.47
N ALA A 352 -31.18 25.45 -1.52
CA ALA A 352 -31.02 24.02 -1.81
C ALA A 352 -32.36 23.27 -1.96
N ASN A 353 -33.50 23.92 -1.78
CA ASN A 353 -34.81 23.28 -1.71
C ASN A 353 -35.16 22.49 -2.99
N ASP A 354 -34.82 23.02 -4.16
CA ASP A 354 -35.05 22.35 -5.45
C ASP A 354 -34.17 21.10 -5.65
N LEU A 355 -33.06 20.99 -4.91
CA LEU A 355 -32.12 19.87 -4.99
C LEU A 355 -32.49 18.72 -4.03
N MET A 356 -33.47 18.93 -3.15
CA MET A 356 -33.87 17.94 -2.14
C MET A 356 -34.27 16.57 -2.71
N PRO A 357 -35.03 16.48 -3.84
CA PRO A 357 -35.36 15.18 -4.45
C PRO A 357 -34.12 14.40 -4.91
N LEU A 358 -33.02 15.09 -5.24
CA LEU A 358 -31.78 14.47 -5.69
C LEU A 358 -31.04 13.75 -4.55
N ILE A 359 -31.30 14.12 -3.28
CA ILE A 359 -30.72 13.47 -2.10
C ILE A 359 -31.29 12.06 -1.92
N THR A 360 -32.59 11.86 -2.14
CA THR A 360 -33.25 10.56 -1.92
C THR A 360 -33.22 9.66 -3.15
N LYS A 361 -33.02 10.24 -4.34
CA LYS A 361 -32.99 9.53 -5.64
C LYS A 361 -32.03 8.33 -5.65
N PRO A 362 -30.78 8.38 -5.16
CA PRO A 362 -29.89 7.21 -5.17
C PRO A 362 -30.49 5.99 -4.46
N ILE A 363 -31.10 6.18 -3.28
CA ILE A 363 -31.75 5.08 -2.52
C ILE A 363 -32.92 4.50 -3.32
N LEU A 364 -33.77 5.37 -3.85
CA LEU A 364 -34.95 4.96 -4.62
C LEU A 364 -34.56 4.21 -5.90
N SER A 365 -33.52 4.66 -6.61
CA SER A 365 -32.98 4.00 -7.80
C SER A 365 -32.42 2.61 -7.47
N ALA A 366 -31.62 2.47 -6.41
CA ALA A 366 -31.05 1.19 -6.01
C ALA A 366 -32.15 0.17 -5.65
N LEU A 367 -33.17 0.60 -4.89
CA LEU A 367 -34.30 -0.26 -4.53
C LEU A 367 -35.16 -0.67 -5.73
N LYS A 368 -35.39 0.27 -6.66
CA LYS A 368 -36.12 0.00 -7.90
C LYS A 368 -35.43 -1.06 -8.74
N ASP A 369 -34.11 -0.93 -8.90
CA ASP A 369 -33.29 -1.86 -9.70
C ASP A 369 -33.13 -3.23 -9.06
N ALA A 370 -33.32 -3.34 -7.74
CA ALA A 370 -33.36 -4.60 -7.00
C ALA A 370 -34.79 -5.17 -6.94
N ASP A 371 -35.41 -5.39 -8.10
CA ASP A 371 -36.75 -5.95 -8.23
C ASP A 371 -37.85 -5.20 -7.46
N ASN A 372 -37.75 -3.86 -7.39
CA ASN A 372 -38.66 -3.00 -6.65
C ASN A 372 -38.76 -3.35 -5.15
N LEU A 373 -37.61 -3.61 -4.52
CA LEU A 373 -37.53 -3.91 -3.09
C LEU A 373 -38.15 -2.76 -2.25
N PRO A 374 -39.10 -3.04 -1.34
CA PRO A 374 -39.74 -1.99 -0.55
C PRO A 374 -38.79 -1.39 0.48
N ILE A 375 -38.83 -0.08 0.72
CA ILE A 375 -38.02 0.61 1.74
C ILE A 375 -38.12 -0.05 3.12
N LEU A 376 -39.29 -0.63 3.45
CA LEU A 376 -39.53 -1.31 4.72
C LEU A 376 -38.66 -2.55 4.94
N SER A 377 -38.17 -3.22 3.89
CA SER A 377 -37.30 -4.41 4.02
C SER A 377 -35.85 -4.08 4.37
N LEU A 378 -35.43 -2.81 4.27
CA LEU A 378 -34.10 -2.39 4.66
C LEU A 378 -33.91 -2.54 6.18
N GLU A 379 -32.86 -3.25 6.58
CA GLU A 379 -32.39 -3.34 7.95
C GLU A 379 -31.74 -2.02 8.38
N ALA A 380 -30.87 -1.46 7.52
CA ALA A 380 -30.13 -0.24 7.81
C ALA A 380 -29.76 0.55 6.54
N VAL A 381 -29.63 1.86 6.73
CA VAL A 381 -28.98 2.81 5.81
C VAL A 381 -27.74 3.36 6.52
N ILE A 382 -26.57 2.92 6.09
CA ILE A 382 -25.27 3.22 6.66
C ILE A 382 -24.74 4.49 6.02
N LEU A 383 -24.56 5.55 6.80
CA LEU A 383 -24.04 6.82 6.29
C LEU A 383 -22.52 6.76 6.08
N ASN A 384 -22.05 7.19 4.91
CA ASN A 384 -20.65 7.40 4.58
C ASN A 384 -20.45 8.78 3.91
N GLY A 385 -19.24 9.32 3.94
CA GLY A 385 -18.93 10.59 3.29
C GLY A 385 -19.28 11.83 4.13
N GLY A 386 -18.44 12.86 4.04
CA GLY A 386 -18.48 14.00 4.95
C GLY A 386 -19.73 14.86 4.88
N SER A 387 -20.42 14.89 3.73
CA SER A 387 -21.59 15.73 3.51
C SER A 387 -22.87 15.13 4.10
N THR A 388 -22.85 13.86 4.51
CA THR A 388 -23.95 13.27 5.29
C THR A 388 -24.11 13.91 6.66
N ARG A 389 -23.11 14.69 7.14
CA ARG A 389 -23.19 15.46 8.39
C ARG A 389 -24.03 16.73 8.27
N VAL A 390 -24.36 17.15 7.04
CA VAL A 390 -25.16 18.34 6.80
C VAL A 390 -26.61 18.09 7.27
N PRO A 391 -27.18 18.91 8.18
CA PRO A 391 -28.47 18.63 8.82
C PRO A 391 -29.63 18.38 7.85
N PHE A 392 -29.78 19.19 6.80
CA PHE A 392 -30.87 19.01 5.85
C PHE A 392 -30.76 17.69 5.07
N VAL A 393 -29.55 17.17 4.82
CA VAL A 393 -29.36 15.86 4.18
C VAL A 393 -29.96 14.75 5.06
N GLN A 394 -29.60 14.73 6.34
CA GLN A 394 -30.15 13.73 7.28
C GLN A 394 -31.67 13.87 7.46
N LYS A 395 -32.18 15.10 7.47
CA LYS A 395 -33.63 15.36 7.54
C LYS A 395 -34.37 14.71 6.38
N HIS A 396 -33.86 14.83 5.15
CA HIS A 396 -34.50 14.23 3.96
C HIS A 396 -34.42 12.70 3.96
N LEU A 397 -33.29 12.15 4.38
CA LEU A 397 -33.14 10.71 4.56
C LEU A 397 -34.11 10.17 5.62
N SER A 398 -34.24 10.86 6.75
CA SER A 398 -35.18 10.51 7.82
C SER A 398 -36.62 10.49 7.33
N VAL A 399 -37.04 11.52 6.59
CA VAL A 399 -38.38 11.59 5.98
C VAL A 399 -38.62 10.42 5.03
N LEU A 400 -37.66 10.10 4.16
CA LEU A 400 -37.76 8.96 3.23
C LEU A 400 -37.92 7.62 3.96
N LEU A 401 -37.20 7.45 5.07
CA LEU A 401 -37.14 6.18 5.82
C LEU A 401 -38.24 6.03 6.86
N GLY A 402 -39.08 7.05 7.06
CA GLY A 402 -40.13 7.06 8.10
C GLY A 402 -39.59 7.31 9.51
N GLY A 403 -38.43 7.95 9.63
CA GLY A 403 -37.75 8.28 10.87
C GLY A 403 -36.27 7.83 10.90
N ASP A 404 -35.60 8.10 12.02
CA ASP A 404 -34.16 7.84 12.16
C ASP A 404 -33.82 6.37 12.48
N GLY A 405 -34.81 5.52 12.74
CA GLY A 405 -34.61 4.15 13.25
C GLY A 405 -33.79 3.24 12.32
N LYS A 406 -33.78 3.51 11.01
CA LYS A 406 -32.98 2.76 10.02
C LYS A 406 -31.62 3.40 9.73
N ILE A 407 -31.35 4.62 10.21
CA ILE A 407 -30.10 5.32 9.92
C ILE A 407 -29.01 4.78 10.85
N ALA A 408 -28.03 4.07 10.27
CA ALA A 408 -26.91 3.51 11.00
C ALA A 408 -25.69 4.44 10.93
N LYS A 409 -25.15 4.78 12.11
CA LYS A 409 -23.91 5.57 12.29
C LYS A 409 -22.78 4.71 12.90
N THR A 410 -22.78 3.42 12.58
CA THR A 410 -21.88 2.41 13.18
C THR A 410 -20.46 2.43 12.61
N VAL A 411 -20.28 3.03 11.44
CA VAL A 411 -18.99 3.08 10.72
C VAL A 411 -18.38 4.47 10.80
N ASN A 412 -17.05 4.57 10.72
CA ASN A 412 -16.38 5.86 10.63
C ASN A 412 -16.45 6.39 9.19
N THR A 413 -17.38 7.32 8.95
CA THR A 413 -17.61 8.02 7.67
C THR A 413 -16.38 8.57 6.93
N ASP A 414 -15.24 8.81 7.61
CA ASP A 414 -14.01 9.32 6.98
C ASP A 414 -13.00 8.19 6.63
N GLU A 415 -13.10 7.01 7.26
CA GLU A 415 -12.06 5.95 7.20
C GLU A 415 -12.58 4.60 6.68
N SER A 416 -13.88 4.35 6.76
CA SER A 416 -14.47 3.06 6.46
C SER A 416 -14.27 2.61 5.02
N CYS A 417 -14.22 3.54 4.06
CA CYS A 417 -13.84 3.22 2.68
C CYS A 417 -12.39 2.68 2.61
N ALA A 418 -11.40 3.38 3.19
CA ALA A 418 -9.99 2.96 3.14
C ALA A 418 -9.74 1.63 3.87
N LEU A 419 -10.38 1.44 5.03
CA LEU A 419 -10.35 0.18 5.77
C LEU A 419 -10.99 -0.95 4.95
N GLY A 420 -12.14 -0.68 4.35
CA GLY A 420 -12.87 -1.60 3.48
C GLY A 420 -12.11 -2.01 2.23
N VAL A 421 -11.45 -1.05 1.59
CA VAL A 421 -10.58 -1.27 0.41
C VAL A 421 -9.42 -2.19 0.78
N THR A 422 -8.77 -1.94 1.91
CA THR A 422 -7.69 -2.80 2.42
C THR A 422 -8.22 -4.20 2.77
N PHE A 423 -9.42 -4.29 3.34
CA PHE A 423 -10.05 -5.57 3.68
C PHE A 423 -10.43 -6.36 2.42
N ALA A 424 -10.91 -5.70 1.36
CA ALA A 424 -11.12 -6.33 0.05
C ALA A 424 -9.81 -6.91 -0.51
N GLY A 425 -8.70 -6.16 -0.39
CA GLY A 425 -7.37 -6.65 -0.74
C GLY A 425 -6.95 -7.87 0.07
N TYR A 426 -7.21 -7.85 1.38
CA TYR A 426 -6.98 -9.00 2.26
C TYR A 426 -7.81 -10.23 1.84
N LEU A 427 -9.10 -10.07 1.54
CA LEU A 427 -9.98 -11.16 1.10
C LEU A 427 -9.53 -11.78 -0.23
N SER A 428 -9.09 -10.95 -1.19
CA SER A 428 -8.56 -11.43 -2.48
C SER A 428 -7.34 -12.34 -2.28
N LYS A 429 -6.47 -12.04 -1.30
CA LYS A 429 -5.31 -12.87 -0.97
C LYS A 429 -5.61 -14.04 -0.03
N ASN A 430 -6.76 -14.02 0.66
CA ASN A 430 -7.15 -15.03 1.65
C ASN A 430 -8.59 -15.55 1.39
N PRO A 431 -8.79 -16.38 0.36
CA PRO A 431 -10.13 -16.89 -0.02
C PRO A 431 -10.83 -17.71 1.08
N SER A 432 -10.09 -18.21 2.07
CA SER A 432 -10.62 -18.96 3.22
C SER A 432 -11.11 -18.07 4.38
N ALA A 433 -11.10 -16.75 4.21
CA ALA A 433 -11.60 -15.82 5.22
C ALA A 433 -13.09 -16.03 5.52
N SER A 434 -13.53 -15.58 6.70
CA SER A 434 -14.92 -15.70 7.16
C SER A 434 -15.91 -14.76 6.44
N VAL A 435 -15.47 -14.04 5.41
CA VAL A 435 -16.31 -13.15 4.60
C VAL A 435 -16.09 -13.49 3.13
N LYS A 436 -17.18 -13.69 2.39
CA LYS A 436 -17.18 -13.92 0.95
C LYS A 436 -17.93 -12.79 0.25
N LEU A 437 -17.27 -12.09 -0.66
CA LEU A 437 -17.89 -11.09 -1.51
C LEU A 437 -18.44 -11.75 -2.78
N VAL A 438 -19.70 -11.47 -3.12
CA VAL A 438 -20.30 -11.72 -4.43
C VAL A 438 -20.55 -10.36 -5.07
N ASP A 439 -19.61 -9.94 -5.91
CA ASP A 439 -19.70 -8.66 -6.63
C ASP A 439 -20.33 -8.84 -8.01
N LYS A 440 -21.02 -7.81 -8.48
CA LYS A 440 -21.78 -7.81 -9.73
C LYS A 440 -21.45 -6.57 -10.55
N VAL A 441 -21.73 -6.65 -11.84
CA VAL A 441 -21.77 -5.48 -12.72
C VAL A 441 -23.18 -4.94 -12.85
N PHE A 442 -23.31 -3.62 -12.97
CA PHE A 442 -24.61 -2.96 -13.01
C PHE A 442 -24.91 -2.26 -14.34
N HIS A 443 -24.14 -2.62 -15.37
CA HIS A 443 -24.27 -2.19 -16.75
C HIS A 443 -24.55 -3.39 -17.65
N ASN A 444 -25.19 -3.15 -18.79
CA ASN A 444 -25.20 -4.11 -19.89
C ASN A 444 -23.88 -4.03 -20.65
N TYR A 445 -23.36 -5.19 -21.04
CA TYR A 445 -22.19 -5.30 -21.91
C TYR A 445 -22.56 -5.99 -23.20
N GLN A 446 -22.39 -5.28 -24.30
CA GLN A 446 -22.82 -5.68 -25.63
C GLN A 446 -21.65 -5.75 -26.59
N ILE A 447 -21.85 -6.46 -27.69
CA ILE A 447 -20.93 -6.49 -28.82
C ILE A 447 -21.64 -6.25 -30.14
N LYS A 448 -20.90 -5.72 -31.11
CA LYS A 448 -21.30 -5.59 -32.51
C LYS A 448 -20.24 -6.23 -33.38
N VAL A 449 -20.64 -7.06 -34.34
CA VAL A 449 -19.72 -7.79 -35.24
C VAL A 449 -19.91 -7.27 -36.65
N ASP A 450 -18.84 -6.92 -37.35
CA ASP A 450 -18.84 -6.52 -38.78
C ASP A 450 -19.88 -5.44 -39.14
N ASN A 451 -20.10 -4.47 -38.23
CA ASN A 451 -21.09 -3.41 -38.37
C ASN A 451 -22.54 -3.88 -38.55
N THR A 452 -22.92 -5.05 -38.02
CA THR A 452 -24.34 -5.48 -37.95
C THR A 452 -25.21 -4.41 -37.30
N GLU A 453 -26.45 -4.23 -37.74
CA GLU A 453 -27.35 -3.22 -37.16
C GLU A 453 -27.60 -3.51 -35.67
N ASP A 454 -27.81 -4.77 -35.31
CA ASP A 454 -28.13 -5.18 -33.94
C ASP A 454 -26.89 -5.45 -33.08
N GLU A 455 -26.95 -4.96 -31.83
CA GLU A 455 -26.01 -5.31 -30.77
C GLU A 455 -26.42 -6.62 -30.08
N THR A 456 -25.43 -7.44 -29.72
CA THR A 456 -25.64 -8.70 -29.00
C THR A 456 -25.26 -8.54 -27.53
N LEU A 457 -26.21 -8.76 -26.63
CA LEU A 457 -25.98 -8.73 -25.19
C LEU A 457 -25.11 -9.91 -24.73
N VAL A 458 -23.94 -9.60 -24.18
CA VAL A 458 -23.00 -10.58 -23.64
C VAL A 458 -23.27 -10.80 -22.15
N PHE A 459 -23.17 -9.74 -21.35
CA PHE A 459 -23.42 -9.78 -19.92
C PHE A 459 -24.52 -8.79 -19.58
N PRO A 460 -25.70 -9.27 -19.13
CA PRO A 460 -26.74 -8.38 -18.62
C PRO A 460 -26.32 -7.73 -17.30
N LYS A 461 -26.93 -6.59 -16.99
CA LYS A 461 -26.94 -6.00 -15.64
C LYS A 461 -27.25 -7.06 -14.58
N GLY A 462 -26.47 -7.10 -13.51
CA GLY A 462 -26.53 -8.10 -12.44
C GLY A 462 -25.64 -9.32 -12.64
N SER A 463 -24.89 -9.39 -13.76
CA SER A 463 -23.90 -10.47 -13.96
C SER A 463 -22.81 -10.43 -12.90
N ILE A 464 -22.36 -11.60 -12.44
CA ILE A 464 -21.27 -11.72 -11.46
C ILE A 464 -19.94 -11.41 -12.15
N VAL A 465 -19.03 -10.72 -11.44
CA VAL A 465 -17.66 -10.46 -11.91
C VAL A 465 -16.85 -11.76 -12.05
N GLU A 466 -15.69 -11.71 -12.72
CA GLU A 466 -14.86 -12.87 -13.03
C GLU A 466 -15.58 -13.96 -13.87
N SER A 467 -16.62 -13.57 -14.60
CA SER A 467 -17.38 -14.45 -15.48
C SER A 467 -16.81 -14.46 -16.90
N LYS A 468 -17.02 -15.57 -17.60
CA LYS A 468 -16.66 -15.74 -19.02
C LYS A 468 -17.84 -16.28 -19.81
N LYS A 469 -17.98 -15.83 -21.06
CA LYS A 469 -19.03 -16.26 -21.98
C LYS A 469 -18.46 -16.50 -23.36
N ASP A 470 -18.67 -17.71 -23.88
CA ASP A 470 -18.40 -18.05 -25.27
C ASP A 470 -19.60 -17.66 -26.13
N LEU A 471 -19.37 -16.92 -27.20
CA LEU A 471 -20.38 -16.53 -28.18
C LEU A 471 -19.96 -16.94 -29.59
N ASN A 472 -20.91 -17.51 -30.32
CA ASN A 472 -20.79 -17.71 -31.76
C ASN A 472 -21.03 -16.37 -32.47
N LEU A 473 -19.99 -15.86 -33.12
CA LEU A 473 -19.99 -14.55 -33.78
C LEU A 473 -20.34 -14.65 -35.28
N GLY A 474 -20.75 -15.83 -35.73
CA GLY A 474 -21.16 -16.07 -37.11
C GLY A 474 -20.11 -16.80 -37.95
N ILE A 475 -20.50 -17.05 -39.20
CA ILE A 475 -19.69 -17.77 -40.19
C ILE A 475 -18.58 -16.85 -40.67
N LEU A 476 -17.35 -17.37 -40.71
CA LEU A 476 -16.19 -16.67 -41.22
C LEU A 476 -16.31 -16.47 -42.75
N LYS A 477 -16.79 -15.29 -43.16
CA LYS A 477 -16.89 -14.89 -44.57
C LYS A 477 -15.76 -13.96 -44.98
N SER A 478 -15.36 -13.04 -44.11
CA SER A 478 -14.33 -12.03 -44.32
C SER A 478 -13.47 -11.86 -43.06
N ASP A 479 -12.55 -10.89 -43.08
CA ASP A 479 -11.95 -10.38 -41.84
C ASP A 479 -13.04 -9.83 -40.92
N ALA A 480 -12.80 -9.90 -39.62
CA ALA A 480 -13.80 -9.63 -38.59
C ALA A 480 -13.46 -8.38 -37.78
N VAL A 481 -14.48 -7.54 -37.53
CA VAL A 481 -14.42 -6.41 -36.59
C VAL A 481 -15.38 -6.69 -35.45
N ILE A 482 -14.90 -6.57 -34.21
CA ILE A 482 -15.71 -6.78 -33.00
C ILE A 482 -15.59 -5.55 -32.12
N ASP A 483 -16.70 -4.82 -31.98
CA ASP A 483 -16.81 -3.64 -31.13
C ASP A 483 -17.49 -4.01 -29.82
N LEU A 484 -17.01 -3.45 -28.72
CA LEU A 484 -17.50 -3.68 -27.36
C LEU A 484 -18.18 -2.40 -26.84
N TYR A 485 -19.31 -2.57 -26.17
CA TYR A 485 -20.12 -1.48 -25.62
C TYR A 485 -20.48 -1.73 -24.14
N GLU A 486 -20.63 -0.65 -23.38
CA GLU A 486 -21.18 -0.61 -22.01
C GLU A 486 -22.39 0.34 -22.05
N ASP A 487 -23.60 -0.16 -21.82
CA ASP A 487 -24.85 0.62 -21.94
C ASP A 487 -24.90 1.45 -23.25
N ASP A 488 -24.64 0.80 -24.38
CA ASP A 488 -24.61 1.38 -25.73
C ASP A 488 -23.49 2.42 -25.96
N CYS A 489 -22.61 2.64 -24.99
CA CYS A 489 -21.42 3.46 -25.13
C CYS A 489 -20.23 2.63 -25.65
N PHE A 490 -19.65 3.04 -26.78
CA PHE A 490 -18.48 2.37 -27.36
C PHE A 490 -17.27 2.40 -26.42
N ILE A 491 -16.63 1.24 -26.24
CA ILE A 491 -15.42 1.06 -25.41
C ILE A 491 -14.17 0.90 -26.29
N LYS A 492 -14.14 -0.17 -27.10
CA LYS A 492 -12.98 -0.59 -27.91
C LYS A 492 -13.37 -1.52 -29.04
N SER A 493 -12.53 -1.54 -30.07
CA SER A 493 -12.69 -2.33 -31.29
C SER A 493 -11.51 -3.26 -31.53
N TYR A 494 -11.82 -4.51 -31.87
CA TYR A 494 -10.89 -5.53 -32.30
C TYR A 494 -10.99 -5.74 -33.80
N VAL A 495 -9.87 -5.55 -34.51
CA VAL A 495 -9.81 -5.74 -35.97
C VAL A 495 -8.90 -6.91 -36.28
N PHE A 496 -9.47 -7.95 -36.89
CA PHE A 496 -8.77 -9.18 -37.22
C PHE A 496 -8.50 -9.31 -38.71
N GLU A 497 -7.39 -8.72 -39.14
CA GLU A 497 -6.88 -8.86 -40.50
C GLU A 497 -6.31 -10.27 -40.75
N ASP A 498 -6.56 -10.78 -41.96
CA ASP A 498 -6.13 -12.09 -42.46
C ASP A 498 -6.71 -13.31 -41.72
N LEU A 499 -7.85 -13.17 -41.03
CA LEU A 499 -8.45 -14.29 -40.30
C LEU A 499 -8.82 -15.43 -41.26
N VAL A 500 -9.31 -15.08 -42.45
CA VAL A 500 -9.63 -16.02 -43.55
C VAL A 500 -8.37 -16.74 -44.06
N LYS A 501 -7.28 -16.00 -44.29
CA LYS A 501 -6.01 -16.59 -44.76
C LYS A 501 -5.44 -17.54 -43.71
N LYS A 502 -5.45 -17.14 -42.44
CA LYS A 502 -5.01 -17.99 -41.33
C LYS A 502 -5.88 -19.25 -41.26
N SER A 503 -7.20 -19.12 -41.41
CA SER A 503 -8.18 -20.21 -41.39
C SER A 503 -8.07 -21.19 -42.54
N SER A 504 -7.43 -20.85 -43.66
CA SER A 504 -7.18 -21.79 -44.77
C SER A 504 -6.46 -23.07 -44.35
N LYS A 505 -5.61 -23.01 -43.31
CA LYS A 505 -4.88 -24.16 -42.74
C LYS A 505 -5.78 -25.10 -41.92
N LEU A 506 -7.01 -24.67 -41.65
CA LEU A 506 -8.04 -25.44 -40.96
C LEU A 506 -8.77 -26.33 -41.97
N SER A 507 -8.55 -27.64 -41.89
CA SER A 507 -9.28 -28.63 -42.67
C SER A 507 -10.62 -28.93 -41.99
N CYS A 508 -11.70 -28.47 -42.61
CA CYS A 508 -13.07 -28.76 -42.18
C CYS A 508 -13.67 -29.88 -43.06
N GLY A 509 -14.63 -30.65 -42.53
CA GLY A 509 -15.37 -31.62 -43.35
C GLY A 509 -16.12 -30.93 -44.49
N SER A 510 -16.46 -31.67 -45.54
CA SER A 510 -17.13 -31.13 -46.74
C SER A 510 -18.49 -30.46 -46.50
N LYS A 511 -19.06 -30.62 -45.30
CA LYS A 511 -20.33 -30.03 -44.85
C LYS A 511 -20.18 -29.15 -43.59
N ASP A 512 -18.95 -28.84 -43.21
CA ASP A 512 -18.68 -28.04 -42.02
C ASP A 512 -18.33 -26.61 -42.44
N GLU A 513 -18.89 -25.63 -41.72
CA GLU A 513 -18.58 -24.23 -41.91
C GLU A 513 -17.56 -23.76 -40.86
N LYS A 514 -16.72 -22.80 -41.23
CA LYS A 514 -15.78 -22.16 -40.30
C LYS A 514 -16.53 -21.07 -39.55
N VAL A 515 -16.63 -21.21 -38.24
CA VAL A 515 -17.35 -20.28 -37.37
C VAL A 515 -16.38 -19.60 -36.43
N ILE A 516 -16.59 -18.30 -36.22
CA ILE A 516 -15.85 -17.48 -35.28
C ILE A 516 -16.52 -17.60 -33.91
N ILE A 517 -15.74 -17.93 -32.88
CA ILE A 517 -16.20 -18.00 -31.50
C ILE A 517 -15.33 -17.05 -30.67
N GLY A 518 -15.95 -16.04 -30.08
CA GLY A 518 -15.30 -15.14 -29.13
C GLY A 518 -15.58 -15.57 -27.70
N THR A 519 -14.56 -15.59 -26.86
CA THR A 519 -14.70 -15.76 -25.41
C THR A 519 -14.52 -14.40 -24.77
N PHE A 520 -15.60 -13.87 -24.20
CA PHE A 520 -15.63 -12.58 -23.54
C PHE A 520 -15.57 -12.75 -22.02
N SER A 521 -15.00 -11.78 -21.32
CA SER A 521 -14.88 -11.79 -19.86
C SER A 521 -15.26 -10.44 -19.26
N ILE A 522 -15.68 -10.49 -18.00
CA ILE A 522 -15.63 -9.36 -17.08
C ILE A 522 -14.67 -9.78 -15.97
N ASP A 523 -13.59 -9.04 -15.78
CA ASP A 523 -12.61 -9.37 -14.74
C ASP A 523 -13.01 -8.84 -13.35
N GLN A 524 -12.17 -9.08 -12.34
CA GLN A 524 -12.36 -8.58 -10.97
C GLN A 524 -12.38 -7.05 -10.86
N ASN A 525 -11.82 -6.33 -11.83
CA ASN A 525 -11.82 -4.86 -11.89
C ASN A 525 -13.05 -4.32 -12.63
N LYS A 526 -13.96 -5.21 -13.06
CA LYS A 526 -15.12 -4.94 -13.91
C LYS A 526 -14.74 -4.43 -15.31
N ILE A 527 -13.58 -4.85 -15.83
CA ILE A 527 -13.17 -4.57 -17.21
C ILE A 527 -13.79 -5.62 -18.13
N PHE A 528 -14.53 -5.16 -19.13
CA PHE A 528 -15.09 -6.00 -20.18
C PHE A 528 -14.09 -6.19 -21.32
N ASP A 529 -13.81 -7.45 -21.67
CA ASP A 529 -12.82 -7.76 -22.70
C ASP A 529 -13.08 -9.02 -23.53
N LEU A 530 -12.42 -9.11 -24.69
CA LEU A 530 -12.31 -10.29 -25.52
C LEU A 530 -11.03 -11.06 -25.14
N GLU A 531 -11.18 -12.14 -24.39
CA GLU A 531 -10.04 -12.96 -23.92
C GLU A 531 -9.48 -13.86 -25.01
N GLU A 532 -10.34 -14.43 -25.84
CA GLU A 532 -9.95 -15.43 -26.83
C GLU A 532 -10.79 -15.32 -28.09
N LEU A 533 -10.14 -15.47 -29.25
CA LEU A 533 -10.82 -15.66 -30.52
C LEU A 533 -10.46 -17.03 -31.09
N ASN A 534 -11.48 -17.84 -31.35
CA ASN A 534 -11.36 -19.18 -31.88
C ASN A 534 -12.05 -19.29 -33.25
N VAL A 535 -11.41 -19.98 -34.20
CA VAL A 535 -12.10 -20.45 -35.41
C VAL A 535 -12.22 -21.97 -35.35
N LYS A 536 -13.46 -22.47 -35.37
CA LYS A 536 -13.79 -23.90 -35.30
C LYS A 536 -14.62 -24.30 -36.52
N CYS A 537 -14.51 -25.56 -36.93
CA CYS A 537 -15.41 -26.15 -37.93
C CYS A 537 -16.66 -26.67 -37.21
N THR A 538 -17.84 -26.22 -37.58
CA THR A 538 -19.12 -26.69 -37.04
C THR A 538 -19.96 -27.33 -38.14
N LYS A 539 -20.64 -28.43 -37.82
CA LYS A 539 -21.53 -29.12 -38.76
C LYS A 539 -22.73 -28.22 -39.08
N THR A 540 -23.10 -28.16 -40.35
CA THR A 540 -24.37 -27.56 -40.76
C THR A 540 -25.51 -28.48 -40.34
N GLU A 541 -26.11 -28.26 -39.18
CA GLU A 541 -27.46 -28.77 -38.91
C GLU A 541 -28.43 -27.80 -39.56
N LYS A 542 -29.28 -28.29 -40.47
CA LYS A 542 -30.43 -27.51 -40.96
C LYS A 542 -31.39 -27.36 -39.78
N GLU A 543 -31.29 -26.24 -39.06
CA GLU A 543 -32.31 -25.87 -38.08
C GLU A 543 -33.57 -25.37 -38.80
N GLU A 544 -34.53 -26.26 -38.99
CA GLU A 544 -35.94 -25.91 -38.83
C GLU A 544 -36.29 -26.00 -37.34
N LYS A 545 -35.81 -25.05 -36.53
CA LYS A 545 -36.43 -24.70 -35.24
C LYS A 545 -36.21 -23.22 -34.97
N THR A 546 -37.14 -22.42 -35.49
CA THR A 546 -37.38 -21.08 -35.01
C THR A 546 -37.69 -21.09 -33.50
N ASN A 547 -36.95 -20.28 -32.76
CA ASN A 547 -37.33 -19.56 -31.54
C ASN A 547 -38.59 -20.06 -30.81
N ASN A 548 -38.41 -21.02 -29.88
CA ASN A 548 -39.42 -21.34 -28.86
C ASN A 548 -38.92 -21.18 -27.41
N PHE A 549 -37.80 -20.49 -27.19
CA PHE A 549 -37.37 -20.09 -25.84
C PHE A 549 -37.93 -18.70 -25.45
N PHE A 550 -37.97 -17.74 -26.38
CA PHE A 550 -38.40 -16.36 -26.11
C PHE A 550 -39.92 -16.16 -26.02
N LYS A 551 -40.75 -17.12 -26.42
CA LYS A 551 -42.22 -17.00 -26.38
C LYS A 551 -42.87 -17.39 -25.05
N ASN A 552 -42.15 -18.11 -24.18
CA ASN A 552 -42.64 -18.52 -22.85
C ASN A 552 -42.22 -17.56 -21.72
N LEU A 553 -41.37 -16.56 -22.00
CA LEU A 553 -40.97 -15.54 -21.01
C LEU A 553 -41.83 -14.25 -21.10
N MET A 554 -42.64 -14.11 -22.15
CA MET A 554 -43.43 -12.89 -22.44
C MET A 554 -44.95 -13.12 -22.45
N LYS A 555 -45.44 -14.19 -21.82
CA LYS A 555 -46.87 -14.43 -21.58
C LYS A 555 -47.15 -14.70 -20.11
N LYS A 556 -47.00 -13.65 -19.29
CA LYS A 556 -47.66 -13.52 -17.98
C LYS A 556 -47.69 -12.04 -17.58
N LYS A 557 -48.60 -11.32 -18.22
CA LYS A 557 -49.27 -10.11 -17.71
C LYS A 557 -50.36 -9.78 -18.73
N ASP A 558 -51.52 -10.39 -18.55
CA ASP A 558 -52.74 -9.91 -19.18
C ASP A 558 -53.41 -8.97 -18.17
N GLU A 559 -53.55 -7.70 -18.55
CA GLU A 559 -54.67 -6.88 -18.10
C GLU A 559 -55.88 -7.30 -18.94
N ASN A 560 -57.02 -7.54 -18.29
CA ASN A 560 -58.35 -7.46 -18.90
C ASN A 560 -59.33 -6.97 -17.83
N GLU A 561 -59.74 -5.71 -17.95
CA GLU A 561 -61.11 -5.24 -17.72
C GLU A 561 -61.86 -5.48 -19.07
N ASP A 562 -63.11 -5.88 -19.19
CA ASP A 562 -64.20 -6.09 -18.23
C ASP A 562 -65.40 -6.78 -18.96
N VAL A 563 -66.26 -7.42 -18.16
CA VAL A 563 -67.69 -7.79 -18.36
C VAL A 563 -68.07 -8.93 -19.33
N GLU A 564 -68.55 -10.06 -18.78
CA GLU A 564 -69.97 -10.48 -18.90
C GLU A 564 -70.31 -11.61 -17.89
N GLU A 565 -71.55 -11.53 -17.39
CA GLU A 565 -72.18 -12.29 -16.31
C GLU A 565 -72.31 -13.80 -16.60
N VAL A 566 -72.38 -14.62 -15.53
CA VAL A 566 -73.46 -15.60 -15.24
C VAL A 566 -73.10 -16.41 -13.97
N GLU A 567 -73.97 -16.21 -12.97
CA GLU A 567 -74.56 -17.14 -11.99
C GLU A 567 -73.75 -18.19 -11.20
N GLU A 568 -74.19 -18.26 -9.94
CA GLU A 568 -73.89 -19.09 -8.77
C GLU A 568 -73.83 -20.61 -9.03
N GLU A 569 -72.99 -21.33 -8.27
CA GLU A 569 -73.44 -22.43 -7.38
C GLU A 569 -72.29 -22.94 -6.48
N GLU A 570 -72.66 -23.23 -5.24
CA GLU A 570 -71.85 -23.74 -4.12
C GLU A 570 -71.52 -25.24 -4.27
N ASP A 571 -70.40 -25.70 -3.71
CA ASP A 571 -70.36 -26.76 -2.67
C ASP A 571 -68.96 -27.36 -2.43
N ASN A 572 -68.49 -27.17 -1.19
CA ASN A 572 -68.03 -28.13 -0.18
C ASN A 572 -67.25 -29.44 -0.51
N ASP A 573 -66.30 -29.65 0.42
CA ASP A 573 -65.88 -30.90 1.10
C ASP A 573 -64.57 -31.66 0.73
N ASP A 574 -63.73 -31.68 1.77
CA ASP A 574 -63.03 -32.82 2.41
C ASP A 574 -61.72 -33.41 1.89
N ILE A 575 -60.65 -33.04 2.63
CA ILE A 575 -59.82 -33.91 3.51
C ILE A 575 -59.74 -35.41 3.15
N VAL A 576 -58.53 -35.94 2.92
CA VAL A 576 -57.98 -37.12 3.62
C VAL A 576 -56.45 -37.03 3.67
N ALA A 577 -55.91 -37.20 4.89
CA ALA A 577 -54.50 -37.43 5.20
C ALA A 577 -54.18 -38.94 5.21
N GLU A 578 -52.93 -39.30 4.92
CA GLU A 578 -52.33 -40.55 5.44
C GLU A 578 -50.83 -40.34 5.72
N GLU A 579 -50.50 -40.40 7.00
CA GLU A 579 -49.15 -40.67 7.54
C GLU A 579 -48.88 -42.18 7.55
N ILE A 580 -47.61 -42.58 7.66
CA ILE A 580 -47.02 -43.54 8.64
C ILE A 580 -45.57 -43.91 8.22
N ASP A 581 -44.60 -43.47 9.06
CA ASP A 581 -43.53 -44.24 9.78
C ASP A 581 -42.67 -45.31 9.06
N HIS A 582 -41.42 -45.64 9.41
CA HIS A 582 -40.36 -45.16 10.35
C HIS A 582 -39.07 -46.00 10.07
N ASN A 583 -37.87 -45.48 10.45
CA ASN A 583 -36.64 -46.18 10.90
C ASN A 583 -35.84 -47.10 9.92
N ASP A 584 -34.51 -47.32 9.98
CA ASP A 584 -33.41 -46.98 10.89
C ASP A 584 -32.02 -47.22 10.21
N SER A 585 -31.02 -46.42 10.61
CA SER A 585 -29.54 -46.61 10.80
C SER A 585 -28.62 -47.57 9.99
N GLU A 586 -27.47 -47.01 9.55
CA GLU A 586 -26.03 -47.43 9.65
C GLU A 586 -25.63 -48.91 9.38
N THR A 587 -24.54 -49.32 8.69
CA THR A 587 -23.10 -49.01 8.86
C THR A 587 -22.25 -49.78 7.80
N GLU A 588 -21.11 -49.20 7.42
CA GLU A 588 -19.79 -49.71 6.92
C GLU A 588 -19.53 -51.10 6.27
N GLN A 589 -18.63 -51.04 5.27
CA GLN A 589 -17.80 -52.06 4.59
C GLN A 589 -16.95 -52.95 5.56
N PRO A 590 -16.41 -54.16 5.20
CA PRO A 590 -15.35 -54.33 4.18
C PRO A 590 -15.19 -55.73 3.52
N GLU A 591 -14.04 -55.85 2.85
CA GLU A 591 -13.58 -56.73 1.78
C GLU A 591 -13.22 -58.21 2.12
N PHE A 592 -13.01 -58.97 1.03
CA PHE A 592 -11.85 -59.84 0.75
C PHE A 592 -11.93 -61.38 0.94
N ASN A 593 -11.70 -62.10 -0.17
CA ASN A 593 -10.90 -63.33 -0.33
C ASN A 593 -11.01 -63.77 -1.81
N GLY A 594 -9.99 -64.12 -2.59
CA GLY A 594 -8.54 -64.26 -2.43
C GLY A 594 -8.01 -65.02 -3.68
N THR A 595 -6.89 -64.53 -4.23
CA THR A 595 -5.71 -65.23 -4.86
C THR A 595 -5.95 -66.48 -5.75
N SER A 596 -5.42 -66.63 -6.97
CA SER A 596 -4.00 -66.49 -7.40
C SER A 596 -3.79 -66.52 -8.94
N THR A 597 -2.89 -65.64 -9.44
CA THR A 597 -1.87 -65.72 -10.55
C THR A 597 -1.97 -66.83 -11.63
N ASN A 598 -1.62 -66.68 -12.91
CA ASN A 598 -1.10 -65.64 -13.83
C ASN A 598 -1.16 -66.28 -15.24
N SER A 599 -1.59 -65.58 -16.30
CA SER A 599 -0.96 -65.65 -17.63
C SER A 599 -1.66 -64.73 -18.64
N SER A 600 -0.80 -64.08 -19.41
CA SER A 600 -1.07 -63.06 -20.42
C SER A 600 -1.99 -63.52 -21.55
N SER A 601 -3.07 -62.77 -21.80
CA SER A 601 -3.56 -62.54 -23.16
C SER A 601 -4.15 -61.13 -23.27
N SER A 602 -3.57 -60.37 -24.19
CA SER A 602 -3.95 -59.00 -24.52
C SER A 602 -5.26 -58.95 -25.30
N LEU A 603 -6.28 -58.31 -24.73
CA LEU A 603 -7.44 -57.82 -25.47
C LEU A 603 -7.61 -56.32 -25.20
N LYS A 604 -7.22 -55.52 -26.20
CA LYS A 604 -7.37 -54.07 -26.25
C LYS A 604 -8.86 -53.71 -26.30
N LYS A 605 -9.35 -52.94 -25.31
CA LYS A 605 -10.59 -52.16 -25.45
C LYS A 605 -10.38 -51.03 -26.47
N PRO A 606 -11.38 -50.68 -27.30
CA PRO A 606 -11.23 -49.68 -28.34
C PRO A 606 -11.16 -48.29 -27.69
N THR A 607 -9.96 -47.71 -27.65
CA THR A 607 -9.76 -46.30 -27.39
C THR A 607 -10.11 -45.54 -28.67
N ILE A 608 -11.30 -44.95 -28.72
CA ILE A 608 -11.57 -43.88 -29.69
C ILE A 608 -10.72 -42.69 -29.26
N LYS A 609 -9.53 -42.57 -29.84
CA LYS A 609 -8.76 -41.33 -29.81
C LYS A 609 -9.60 -40.27 -30.54
N ARG A 610 -10.25 -39.37 -29.80
CA ARG A 610 -10.76 -38.11 -30.36
C ARG A 610 -9.56 -37.39 -30.98
N ALA A 611 -9.51 -37.33 -32.30
CA ALA A 611 -8.54 -36.53 -33.02
C ALA A 611 -8.71 -35.07 -32.55
N LYS A 612 -7.64 -34.42 -32.07
CA LYS A 612 -7.64 -32.98 -31.78
C LYS A 612 -8.05 -32.26 -33.06
N MET A 613 -9.28 -31.75 -33.11
CA MET A 613 -9.69 -30.83 -34.17
C MET A 613 -8.73 -29.65 -34.11
N ARG A 614 -8.05 -29.38 -35.22
CA ARG A 614 -7.23 -28.18 -35.36
C ARG A 614 -8.20 -27.00 -35.22
N THR A 615 -7.87 -26.04 -34.37
CA THR A 615 -8.58 -24.75 -34.22
C THR A 615 -7.57 -23.64 -34.49
N ILE A 616 -8.04 -22.49 -34.96
CA ILE A 616 -7.22 -21.28 -34.89
C ILE A 616 -7.54 -20.60 -33.58
N PHE A 617 -6.49 -20.27 -32.85
CA PHE A 617 -6.58 -19.73 -31.52
C PHE A 617 -5.76 -18.46 -31.45
N ILE A 618 -6.42 -17.35 -31.13
CA ILE A 618 -5.80 -16.08 -30.82
C ILE A 618 -6.11 -15.79 -29.35
N ALA A 619 -5.12 -16.02 -28.48
CA ALA A 619 -5.22 -15.65 -27.07
C ALA A 619 -4.97 -14.14 -26.90
N LYS A 620 -5.79 -13.51 -26.06
CA LYS A 620 -5.70 -12.11 -25.64
C LYS A 620 -5.41 -11.17 -26.81
N PRO A 621 -6.34 -11.10 -27.79
CA PRO A 621 -6.20 -10.15 -28.88
C PRO A 621 -6.01 -8.73 -28.34
N ARG A 622 -5.32 -7.89 -29.11
CA ARG A 622 -5.14 -6.48 -28.74
C ARG A 622 -6.17 -5.63 -29.51
N PRO A 623 -6.84 -4.68 -28.84
CA PRO A 623 -7.73 -3.77 -29.53
C PRO A 623 -6.92 -2.91 -30.49
N LYS A 624 -7.47 -2.64 -31.68
CA LYS A 624 -6.87 -1.70 -32.63
C LYS A 624 -7.28 -0.26 -32.34
N GLN A 625 -8.46 -0.07 -31.76
CA GLN A 625 -8.99 1.23 -31.39
C GLN A 625 -9.64 1.12 -30.01
N ALA A 626 -9.41 2.12 -29.17
CA ALA A 626 -10.15 2.33 -27.93
C ALA A 626 -10.75 3.74 -27.96
N ARG A 627 -11.75 4.00 -27.12
CA ARG A 627 -12.29 5.34 -26.90
C ARG A 627 -11.17 6.28 -26.42
N ILE A 628 -10.51 5.88 -25.32
CA ILE A 628 -9.24 6.46 -24.85
C ILE A 628 -8.18 5.37 -24.86
N ASN A 629 -7.01 5.68 -25.41
CA ASN A 629 -5.92 4.71 -25.47
C ASN A 629 -5.29 4.48 -24.08
N PRO A 630 -5.24 3.24 -23.58
CA PRO A 630 -4.45 2.90 -22.39
C PRO A 630 -2.96 3.12 -22.66
N PHE A 631 -2.17 3.35 -21.63
CA PHE A 631 -0.72 3.49 -21.82
C PHE A 631 -0.10 2.20 -22.38
N SER A 632 0.64 2.33 -23.46
CA SER A 632 1.51 1.28 -23.96
C SER A 632 2.64 0.99 -22.98
N ARG A 633 3.25 -0.20 -23.08
CA ARG A 633 4.41 -0.56 -22.25
C ARG A 633 5.59 0.40 -22.41
N SER A 634 5.78 0.96 -23.61
CA SER A 634 6.82 1.95 -23.87
C SER A 634 6.54 3.27 -23.17
N GLU A 635 5.30 3.77 -23.25
CA GLU A 635 4.89 5.01 -22.58
C GLU A 635 4.99 4.86 -21.06
N LYS A 636 4.53 3.75 -20.49
CA LYS A 636 4.67 3.48 -19.06
C LYS A 636 6.12 3.58 -18.60
N LYS A 637 7.06 2.97 -19.34
CA LYS A 637 8.49 3.01 -19.01
C LYS A 637 9.08 4.42 -19.10
N GLU A 638 8.66 5.22 -20.08
CA GLU A 638 9.09 6.61 -20.22
C GLU A 638 8.56 7.47 -19.07
N ILE A 639 7.28 7.31 -18.73
CA ILE A 639 6.64 7.98 -17.61
C ILE A 639 7.30 7.58 -16.29
N GLU A 640 7.52 6.29 -16.03
CA GLU A 640 8.21 5.80 -14.83
C GLU A 640 9.60 6.44 -14.70
N SER A 641 10.35 6.52 -15.80
CA SER A 641 11.66 7.19 -15.80
C SER A 641 11.55 8.68 -15.50
N LYS A 642 10.55 9.37 -16.06
CA LYS A 642 10.28 10.79 -15.82
C LYS A 642 9.89 11.04 -14.35
N LEU A 643 8.97 10.25 -13.79
CA LEU A 643 8.55 10.35 -12.38
C LEU A 643 9.71 10.05 -11.43
N PHE A 644 10.52 9.03 -11.73
CA PHE A 644 11.70 8.69 -10.92
C PHE A 644 12.70 9.85 -10.84
N GLN A 645 12.94 10.59 -11.93
CA GLN A 645 13.81 11.77 -11.90
C GLN A 645 13.22 12.91 -11.06
N LEU A 646 11.90 13.11 -11.08
CA LEU A 646 11.24 14.09 -10.21
C LEU A 646 11.34 13.67 -8.74
N ASP A 647 11.17 12.38 -8.44
CA ASP A 647 11.29 11.84 -7.09
C ASP A 647 12.70 11.99 -6.52
N LEU A 648 13.74 11.81 -7.35
CA LEU A 648 15.13 12.06 -6.95
C LEU A 648 15.34 13.53 -6.58
N LYS A 649 14.84 14.45 -7.40
CA LYS A 649 14.95 15.90 -7.12
C LYS A 649 14.21 16.31 -5.86
N ASP A 650 13.01 15.76 -5.64
CA ASP A 650 12.25 16.03 -4.42
C ASP A 650 12.97 15.49 -3.18
N LYS A 651 13.60 14.31 -3.26
CA LYS A 651 14.41 13.74 -2.18
C LYS A 651 15.65 14.58 -1.88
N GLU A 652 16.35 15.04 -2.91
CA GLU A 652 17.49 15.94 -2.74
C GLU A 652 17.08 17.25 -2.06
N ARG A 653 15.98 17.88 -2.49
CA ARG A 653 15.45 19.10 -1.85
C ARG A 653 15.06 18.85 -0.39
N ALA A 654 14.34 17.77 -0.10
CA ALA A 654 13.96 17.43 1.27
C ALA A 654 15.19 17.15 2.17
N GLN A 655 16.24 16.51 1.65
CA GLN A 655 17.48 16.29 2.39
C GLN A 655 18.22 17.60 2.69
N VAL A 656 18.30 18.52 1.73
CA VAL A 656 18.91 19.83 1.93
C VAL A 656 18.16 20.61 3.00
N GLU A 657 16.83 20.66 2.92
CA GLU A 657 15.99 21.36 3.89
C GLU A 657 16.10 20.76 5.31
N SER A 658 16.11 19.43 5.42
CA SER A 658 16.31 18.74 6.70
C SER A 658 17.63 19.13 7.35
N ILE A 659 18.73 19.20 6.59
CA ILE A 659 20.02 19.59 7.14
C ILE A 659 20.06 21.08 7.48
N LYS A 660 19.41 21.96 6.70
CA LYS A 660 19.30 23.38 7.07
C LYS A 660 18.64 23.55 8.44
N ASN A 661 17.55 22.81 8.69
CA ASN A 661 16.90 22.80 9.99
C ASN A 661 17.83 22.29 11.11
N GLU A 662 18.66 21.28 10.84
CA GLU A 662 19.67 20.80 11.80
C GLU A 662 20.77 21.85 12.07
N VAL A 663 21.22 22.58 11.05
CA VAL A 663 22.18 23.69 11.19
C VAL A 663 21.56 24.78 12.06
N GLU A 664 20.34 25.21 11.74
CA GLU A 664 19.62 26.24 12.49
C GLU A 664 19.46 25.83 13.96
N ALA A 665 18.99 24.61 14.22
CA ALA A 665 18.87 24.08 15.58
C ALA A 665 20.22 24.05 16.32
N SER A 666 21.30 23.67 15.63
CA SER A 666 22.65 23.66 16.19
C SER A 666 23.17 25.07 16.49
N CYS A 667 22.85 26.05 15.66
CA CYS A 667 23.17 27.47 15.88
C CYS A 667 22.49 27.98 17.14
N TYR A 668 21.19 27.72 17.32
CA TYR A 668 20.47 28.12 18.53
C TYR A 668 20.97 27.39 19.78
N ALA A 669 21.30 26.10 19.67
CA ALA A 669 21.90 25.35 20.76
C ALA A 669 23.27 25.94 21.17
N LEU A 670 24.12 26.27 20.20
CA LEU A 670 25.42 26.90 20.45
C LEU A 670 25.24 28.28 21.10
N ARG A 671 24.35 29.12 20.57
CA ARG A 671 24.05 30.43 21.16
C ARG A 671 23.61 30.32 22.62
N SER A 672 22.66 29.43 22.91
CA SER A 672 22.19 29.19 24.28
C SER A 672 23.34 28.79 25.20
N LYS A 673 24.21 27.86 24.75
CA LYS A 673 25.35 27.42 25.55
C LYS A 673 26.40 28.50 25.77
N LEU A 674 26.66 29.35 24.77
CA LEU A 674 27.55 30.50 24.92
C LEU A 674 27.04 31.48 25.98
N ASP A 675 25.73 31.74 25.99
CA ASP A 675 25.08 32.60 26.99
C ASP A 675 25.06 31.95 28.39
N ASP A 676 24.66 30.69 28.48
CA ASP A 676 24.52 29.96 29.75
C ASP A 676 25.87 29.71 30.45
N LEU A 677 26.95 29.57 29.67
CA LEU A 677 28.28 29.23 30.15
C LEU A 677 29.27 30.38 30.10
N GLU A 678 28.83 31.61 29.81
CA GLU A 678 29.68 32.78 29.62
C GLU A 678 30.77 32.92 30.69
N ASP A 679 30.38 32.89 31.97
CA ASP A 679 31.32 32.98 33.10
C ASP A 679 32.40 31.87 33.08
N VAL A 680 32.02 30.65 32.69
CA VAL A 680 32.92 29.48 32.65
C VAL A 680 33.85 29.56 31.45
N LEU A 681 33.31 30.00 30.32
CA LEU A 681 34.05 30.15 29.08
C LEU A 681 35.13 31.23 29.24
N LEU A 682 34.82 32.35 29.89
CA LEU A 682 35.81 33.40 30.21
C LEU A 682 36.95 32.91 31.13
N GLU A 683 36.82 31.77 31.80
CA GLU A 683 37.96 31.15 32.52
C GLU A 683 38.93 30.40 31.60
N ILE A 684 38.50 30.00 30.40
CA ILE A 684 39.27 29.17 29.47
C ILE A 684 39.54 29.85 28.12
N MET A 685 38.82 30.89 27.73
CA MET A 685 39.07 31.65 26.51
C MET A 685 38.96 33.14 26.77
N ASP A 686 39.53 33.94 25.88
CA ASP A 686 39.40 35.39 25.96
C ASP A 686 38.06 35.86 25.38
N GLU A 687 37.72 37.11 25.67
CA GLU A 687 36.47 37.74 25.23
C GLU A 687 36.39 37.86 23.69
N GLU A 688 37.53 38.00 23.01
CA GLU A 688 37.60 38.05 21.54
C GLU A 688 37.23 36.69 20.91
N GLU A 689 37.73 35.59 21.47
CA GLU A 689 37.38 34.23 21.03
C GLU A 689 35.90 33.90 21.32
N LEU A 690 35.39 34.29 22.48
CA LEU A 690 33.97 34.12 22.84
C LEU A 690 33.06 34.90 21.89
N GLU A 691 33.39 36.16 21.60
CA GLU A 691 32.65 36.99 20.64
C GLU A 691 32.75 36.42 19.22
N GLY A 692 33.90 35.87 18.81
CA GLY A 692 34.05 35.19 17.53
C GLY A 692 33.12 33.99 17.34
N HIS A 693 32.75 33.28 18.42
CA HIS A 693 31.71 32.25 18.36
C HIS A 693 30.29 32.84 18.22
N ARG A 694 30.00 33.96 18.89
CA ARG A 694 28.72 34.68 18.78
C ARG A 694 28.53 35.28 17.38
N GLU A 695 29.59 35.86 16.82
CA GLU A 695 29.64 36.39 15.46
C GLU A 695 29.43 35.27 14.43
N TYR A 696 30.16 34.14 14.56
CA TYR A 696 29.98 32.98 13.69
C TYR A 696 28.53 32.47 13.67
N VAL A 697 27.86 32.38 14.82
CA VAL A 697 26.45 31.96 14.89
C VAL A 697 25.57 32.97 14.16
N SER A 698 25.81 34.26 14.35
CA SER A 698 25.04 35.34 13.73
C SER A 698 25.19 35.34 12.21
N GLU A 699 26.43 35.25 11.70
CA GLU A 699 26.74 35.15 10.27
C GLU A 699 26.11 33.90 9.64
N LEU A 700 26.16 32.76 10.34
CA LEU A 700 25.61 31.51 9.81
C LEU A 700 24.07 31.53 9.76
N LEU A 701 23.41 32.16 10.74
CA LEU A 701 21.97 32.37 10.70
C LEU A 701 21.58 33.34 9.57
N GLU A 702 22.32 34.43 9.38
CA GLU A 702 22.10 35.35 8.27
C GLU A 702 22.29 34.65 6.91
N TRP A 703 23.33 33.82 6.79
CA TRP A 703 23.54 32.99 5.62
C TRP A 703 22.38 32.01 5.40
N LEU A 704 21.85 31.38 6.45
CA LEU A 704 20.68 30.51 6.36
C LEU A 704 19.46 31.26 5.81
N ASP A 705 19.20 32.46 6.30
CA ASP A 705 18.03 33.26 5.95
C ASP A 705 18.10 33.84 4.53
N PHE A 706 19.27 34.31 4.10
CA PHE A 706 19.38 35.12 2.87
C PHE A 706 20.17 34.45 1.74
N GLU A 707 21.13 33.59 2.04
CA GLU A 707 22.08 33.06 1.05
C GLU A 707 21.94 31.54 0.83
N SER A 708 21.24 30.82 1.70
CA SER A 708 21.15 29.36 1.63
C SER A 708 20.25 28.84 0.50
N SER A 709 19.50 29.72 -0.15
CA SER A 709 18.59 29.38 -1.25
C SER A 709 19.34 28.74 -2.42
N GLY A 710 18.87 27.59 -2.90
CA GLY A 710 19.53 26.84 -4.00
C GLY A 710 20.89 26.20 -3.65
N THR A 711 21.26 26.11 -2.37
CA THR A 711 22.52 25.49 -1.97
C THR A 711 22.51 23.97 -2.05
N THR A 712 23.69 23.37 -2.19
CA THR A 712 23.82 21.91 -2.28
C THR A 712 23.93 21.27 -0.90
N PHE A 713 23.50 20.01 -0.80
CA PHE A 713 23.68 19.18 0.40
C PHE A 713 25.10 19.24 0.97
N LYS A 714 26.11 19.18 0.11
CA LYS A 714 27.52 19.23 0.51
C LYS A 714 27.90 20.56 1.16
N ALA A 715 27.35 21.67 0.66
CA ALA A 715 27.60 23.00 1.21
C ALA A 715 26.96 23.14 2.59
N VAL A 716 25.67 22.81 2.73
CA VAL A 716 24.96 22.89 4.03
C VAL A 716 25.59 21.94 5.06
N ASN A 717 25.94 20.71 4.67
CA ASN A 717 26.59 19.75 5.56
C ASN A 717 27.98 20.19 6.02
N LYS A 718 28.67 21.08 5.29
CA LYS A 718 29.93 21.69 5.75
C LYS A 718 29.66 22.61 6.94
N HIS A 719 28.63 23.45 6.85
CA HIS A 719 28.21 24.32 7.94
C HIS A 719 27.74 23.52 9.16
N LEU A 720 26.97 22.44 8.95
CA LEU A 720 26.55 21.54 10.04
C LEU A 720 27.75 20.99 10.81
N LYS A 721 28.78 20.51 10.11
CA LYS A 721 30.00 20.00 10.76
C LYS A 721 30.74 21.06 11.55
N GLU A 722 30.82 22.28 11.02
CA GLU A 722 31.51 23.38 11.70
C GLU A 722 30.75 23.83 12.96
N VAL A 723 29.43 24.04 12.87
CA VAL A 723 28.64 24.46 14.04
C VAL A 723 28.58 23.36 15.11
N THR A 724 28.46 22.09 14.72
CA THR A 724 28.47 20.97 15.67
C THR A 724 29.84 20.77 16.32
N HIS A 725 30.93 21.03 15.58
CA HIS A 725 32.28 21.02 16.16
C HIS A 725 32.44 22.09 17.24
N ARG A 726 32.01 23.34 16.95
CA ARG A 726 32.03 24.44 17.91
C ARG A 726 31.12 24.16 19.12
N LEU A 727 29.91 23.67 18.88
CA LEU A 727 28.98 23.26 19.93
C LEU A 727 29.58 22.20 20.85
N GLY A 728 30.27 21.20 20.30
CA GLY A 728 30.97 20.18 21.09
C GLY A 728 32.02 20.80 22.01
N PHE A 729 32.88 21.66 21.47
CA PHE A 729 33.92 22.35 22.25
C PHE A 729 33.34 23.19 23.40
N ILE A 730 32.28 23.98 23.13
CA ILE A 730 31.62 24.80 24.15
C ILE A 730 30.89 23.94 25.18
N THR A 731 30.26 22.83 24.77
CA THR A 731 29.60 21.91 25.69
C THR A 731 30.61 21.24 26.62
N ASP A 732 31.79 20.89 26.11
CA ASP A 732 32.86 20.32 26.93
C ASP A 732 33.33 21.30 28.03
N ALA A 733 33.25 22.62 27.80
CA ALA A 733 33.64 23.62 28.80
C ALA A 733 32.85 23.50 30.12
N GLU A 734 31.65 22.92 30.14
CA GLU A 734 30.92 22.62 31.38
C GLU A 734 31.75 21.75 32.34
N ARG A 735 32.51 20.81 31.77
CA ARG A 735 33.35 19.87 32.51
C ARG A 735 34.54 20.56 33.18
N VAL A 736 34.90 21.78 32.77
CA VAL A 736 35.94 22.58 33.44
C VAL A 736 35.64 22.74 34.94
N LYS A 737 34.36 22.86 35.30
CA LYS A 737 33.92 22.99 36.70
C LYS A 737 34.03 21.69 37.50
N GLU A 738 33.98 20.54 36.83
CA GLU A 738 33.93 19.22 37.45
C GLU A 738 35.30 18.53 37.49
N VAL A 739 36.24 19.03 36.69
CA VAL A 739 37.55 18.41 36.47
C VAL A 739 38.63 19.13 37.26
N ASP A 740 39.50 18.35 37.91
CA ASP A 740 40.71 18.87 38.54
C ASP A 740 41.77 19.22 37.47
N LEU A 741 41.81 20.50 37.10
CA LEU A 741 42.79 21.07 36.17
C LEU A 741 44.09 21.51 36.85
N SER A 742 44.29 21.19 38.14
CA SER A 742 45.61 21.34 38.75
C SER A 742 46.63 20.45 38.04
N LEU A 743 47.92 20.80 38.09
CA LEU A 743 48.97 19.96 37.52
C LEU A 743 48.92 18.53 38.07
N GLU A 744 48.55 18.36 39.35
CA GLU A 744 48.37 17.05 39.97
C GLU A 744 47.19 16.27 39.37
N GLY A 745 46.06 16.92 39.13
CA GLY A 745 44.90 16.34 38.44
C GLY A 745 45.19 15.94 36.98
N ILE A 746 45.95 16.77 36.25
CA ILE A 746 46.41 16.45 34.89
C ILE A 746 47.38 15.26 34.89
N HIS A 747 48.35 15.23 35.81
CA HIS A 747 49.25 14.08 35.96
C HIS A 747 48.48 12.80 36.30
N THR A 748 47.48 12.87 37.17
CA THR A 748 46.62 11.74 37.51
C THR A 748 45.86 11.21 36.28
N THR A 749 45.35 12.12 35.45
CA THR A 749 44.63 11.76 34.21
C THR A 749 45.57 11.12 33.19
N LEU A 750 46.78 11.66 33.02
CA LEU A 750 47.83 11.06 32.20
C LEU A 750 48.20 9.65 32.70
N SER A 751 48.36 9.47 34.01
CA SER A 751 48.66 8.16 34.61
C SER A 751 47.56 7.14 34.31
N LYS A 752 46.29 7.51 34.42
CA LYS A 752 45.16 6.65 34.02
C LYS A 752 45.22 6.25 32.54
N ALA A 753 45.48 7.21 31.64
CA ALA A 753 45.61 6.91 30.22
C ALA A 753 46.78 5.95 29.92
N LEU A 754 47.93 6.15 30.57
CA LEU A 754 49.09 5.25 30.48
C LEU A 754 48.80 3.85 31.03
N GLU A 755 48.10 3.77 32.17
CA GLU A 755 47.66 2.51 32.77
C GLU A 755 46.74 1.76 31.81
N MET A 756 45.78 2.43 31.19
CA MET A 756 44.88 1.82 30.21
C MET A 756 45.59 1.29 28.97
N VAL A 757 46.62 1.99 28.45
CA VAL A 757 47.45 1.45 27.36
C VAL A 757 48.19 0.19 27.81
N ASN A 758 48.77 0.20 29.02
CA ASN A 758 49.53 -0.93 29.54
C ASN A 758 48.63 -2.15 29.80
N LEU A 759 47.47 -1.94 30.42
CA LEU A 759 46.45 -2.96 30.61
C LEU A 759 45.99 -3.56 29.27
N SER A 760 45.76 -2.72 28.27
CA SER A 760 45.37 -3.17 26.93
C SER A 760 46.47 -4.02 26.26
N LYS A 761 47.75 -3.68 26.45
CA LYS A 761 48.88 -4.48 25.95
C LYS A 761 49.00 -5.83 26.67
N GLU A 762 48.86 -5.83 27.99
CA GLU A 762 48.87 -7.05 28.80
C GLU A 762 47.75 -8.00 28.35
N LYS A 763 46.51 -7.51 28.26
CA LYS A 763 45.36 -8.29 27.78
C LYS A 763 45.55 -8.81 26.36
N THR A 764 46.11 -8.00 25.46
CA THR A 764 46.38 -8.44 24.08
C THR A 764 47.41 -9.58 24.06
N THR A 765 48.41 -9.53 24.93
CA THR A 765 49.41 -10.60 25.10
C THR A 765 48.77 -11.87 25.69
N ASP A 766 47.87 -11.74 26.66
CA ASP A 766 47.08 -12.86 27.20
C ASP A 766 46.22 -13.52 26.11
N TYR A 767 45.63 -12.73 25.22
CA TYR A 767 44.85 -13.26 24.11
C TYR A 767 45.70 -14.05 23.12
N GLU A 768 46.88 -13.55 22.76
CA GLU A 768 47.85 -14.25 21.91
C GLU A 768 48.34 -15.56 22.55
N LYS A 769 48.58 -15.56 23.87
CA LYS A 769 48.93 -16.77 24.61
C LYS A 769 47.82 -17.81 24.58
N ASN A 770 46.58 -17.41 24.89
CA ASN A 770 45.42 -18.32 24.84
C ASN A 770 45.27 -18.99 23.47
N VAL A 771 45.48 -18.25 22.38
CA VAL A 771 45.44 -18.80 21.01
C VAL A 771 46.56 -19.82 20.78
N THR A 772 47.75 -19.55 21.31
CA THR A 772 48.89 -20.48 21.25
C THR A 772 48.60 -21.77 22.03
N ASP A 773 47.94 -21.65 23.19
CA ASP A 773 47.52 -22.80 24.00
C ASP A 773 46.49 -23.65 23.23
N PHE A 774 45.52 -23.02 22.53
CA PHE A 774 44.61 -23.75 21.65
C PHE A 774 45.33 -24.41 20.47
N LYS A 775 46.31 -23.74 19.85
CA LYS A 775 47.10 -24.35 18.76
C LYS A 775 47.75 -25.64 19.26
N THR A 776 48.35 -25.60 20.44
CA THR A 776 48.96 -26.77 21.10
C THR A 776 47.92 -27.86 21.36
N LEU A 777 46.79 -27.52 22.00
CA LEU A 777 45.70 -28.46 22.31
C LEU A 777 45.17 -29.18 21.06
N TYR A 778 44.96 -28.44 19.97
CA TYR A 778 44.51 -29.01 18.70
C TYR A 778 45.56 -29.94 18.08
N THR A 779 46.84 -29.54 18.10
CA THR A 779 47.93 -30.39 17.59
C THR A 779 48.09 -31.69 18.38
N GLU A 780 47.98 -31.65 19.70
CA GLU A 780 48.00 -32.84 20.57
C GLU A 780 46.79 -33.76 20.30
N GLY A 781 45.62 -33.17 20.02
CA GLY A 781 44.42 -33.90 19.59
C GLY A 781 44.52 -34.54 18.20
N GLY A 782 45.53 -34.15 17.40
CA GLY A 782 45.72 -34.56 16.01
C GLY A 782 44.79 -33.82 15.03
N PHE A 783 44.44 -32.57 15.34
CA PHE A 783 43.53 -31.72 14.57
C PHE A 783 44.26 -30.48 14.04
N ASP A 784 43.87 -30.02 12.85
CA ASP A 784 44.43 -28.81 12.22
C ASP A 784 43.75 -27.54 12.77
N PHE A 785 44.47 -26.79 13.61
CA PHE A 785 44.01 -25.54 14.18
C PHE A 785 43.86 -24.42 13.14
N GLU A 786 44.74 -24.35 12.14
CA GLU A 786 44.78 -23.22 11.19
C GLU A 786 43.53 -23.21 10.30
N THR A 787 43.04 -24.39 9.92
CA THR A 787 41.75 -24.52 9.21
C THR A 787 40.56 -24.06 10.06
N VAL A 788 40.58 -24.30 11.37
CA VAL A 788 39.49 -23.94 12.29
C VAL A 788 39.49 -22.44 12.56
N GLU A 789 40.67 -21.87 12.76
CA GLU A 789 40.89 -20.44 12.92
C GLU A 789 40.41 -19.66 11.69
N ASN A 790 40.76 -20.10 10.48
CA ASN A 790 40.31 -19.49 9.24
C ASN A 790 38.80 -19.62 8.99
N SER A 791 38.14 -20.60 9.62
CA SER A 791 36.70 -20.81 9.50
C SER A 791 35.87 -19.97 10.49
N PHE A 792 36.50 -19.27 11.43
CA PHE A 792 35.80 -18.39 12.36
C PHE A 792 35.31 -17.13 11.62
N ASN A 793 34.03 -17.12 11.26
CA ASN A 793 33.46 -16.17 10.31
C ASN A 793 33.03 -14.86 11.00
N HIS A 794 33.92 -13.87 11.05
CA HIS A 794 33.59 -12.47 11.29
C HIS A 794 34.33 -11.59 10.25
N LYS A 795 33.76 -10.44 9.88
CA LYS A 795 34.16 -9.57 8.74
C LYS A 795 35.63 -9.08 8.63
N HIS A 796 36.55 -9.53 9.48
CA HIS A 796 37.98 -9.30 9.37
C HIS A 796 38.73 -10.57 9.75
N SER A 797 39.80 -10.93 9.03
CA SER A 797 40.65 -12.05 9.43
C SER A 797 41.20 -11.78 10.84
N CYS A 798 41.10 -12.74 11.75
CA CYS A 798 41.41 -12.50 13.17
C CYS A 798 42.85 -12.04 13.42
N GLY A 799 43.81 -12.50 12.62
CA GLY A 799 45.20 -12.02 12.68
C GLY A 799 45.33 -10.53 12.33
N GLU A 800 44.48 -10.03 11.42
CA GLU A 800 44.48 -8.63 11.00
C GLU A 800 43.85 -7.70 12.04
N PHE A 801 42.83 -8.15 12.80
CA PHE A 801 42.24 -7.36 13.89
C PHE A 801 43.24 -7.11 15.03
N PHE A 802 43.89 -8.14 15.54
CA PHE A 802 44.87 -7.99 16.63
C PHE A 802 46.15 -7.29 16.16
N SER A 803 46.58 -7.49 14.91
CA SER A 803 47.66 -6.70 14.31
C SER A 803 47.30 -5.20 14.24
N LYS A 804 46.06 -4.87 13.84
CA LYS A 804 45.54 -3.49 13.85
C LYS A 804 45.44 -2.93 15.27
N LEU A 805 44.99 -3.73 16.24
CA LEU A 805 44.93 -3.34 17.65
C LEU A 805 46.33 -3.03 18.19
N ASN A 806 47.32 -3.89 17.96
CA ASN A 806 48.71 -3.65 18.35
C ASN A 806 49.30 -2.39 17.70
N SER A 807 48.99 -2.14 16.41
CA SER A 807 49.35 -0.90 15.72
C SER A 807 48.70 0.33 16.37
N TYR A 808 47.41 0.24 16.69
CA TYR A 808 46.64 1.29 17.37
C TYR A 808 47.20 1.60 18.76
N LEU A 809 47.46 0.58 19.60
CA LEU A 809 48.09 0.73 20.92
C LEU A 809 49.46 1.40 20.83
N LYS A 810 50.26 1.05 19.82
CA LYS A 810 51.56 1.68 19.57
C LYS A 810 51.42 3.15 19.17
N ALA A 811 50.43 3.47 18.34
CA ALA A 811 50.13 4.85 17.94
C ALA A 811 49.66 5.71 19.13
N GLN A 812 48.74 5.18 19.95
CA GLN A 812 48.26 5.89 21.15
C GLN A 812 49.36 6.08 22.19
N MET A 813 50.21 5.08 22.41
CA MET A 813 51.37 5.22 23.30
C MET A 813 52.32 6.32 22.80
N LYS A 814 52.59 6.37 21.49
CA LYS A 814 53.42 7.44 20.91
C LYS A 814 52.77 8.82 21.06
N LYS A 815 51.44 8.91 20.93
CA LYS A 815 50.67 10.14 21.15
C LYS A 815 50.78 10.60 22.61
N LEU A 816 50.54 9.70 23.57
CA LEU A 816 50.68 10.00 25.01
C LEU A 816 52.11 10.43 25.37
N GLN A 817 53.14 9.78 24.83
CA GLN A 817 54.54 10.17 25.06
C GLN A 817 54.83 11.57 24.50
N ALA A 818 54.27 11.93 23.35
CA ALA A 818 54.41 13.27 22.78
C ALA A 818 53.68 14.33 23.61
N LEU A 819 52.48 14.03 24.12
CA LEU A 819 51.72 14.92 25.00
C LEU A 819 52.37 15.06 26.39
N GLN A 820 52.89 13.97 26.95
CA GLN A 820 53.66 13.97 28.19
C GLN A 820 54.92 14.84 28.05
N ALA A 821 55.67 14.68 26.96
CA ALA A 821 56.83 15.52 26.69
C ALA A 821 56.47 17.01 26.53
N LYS A 822 55.27 17.33 26.02
CA LYS A 822 54.77 18.72 25.98
C LYS A 822 54.45 19.23 27.39
N LEU A 823 53.83 18.41 28.24
CA LEU A 823 53.54 18.75 29.63
C LEU A 823 54.82 19.01 30.44
N GLU A 824 55.87 18.18 30.24
CA GLU A 824 57.14 18.27 30.98
C GLU A 824 58.07 19.41 30.49
N ASN A 825 57.99 19.82 29.22
CA ASN A 825 58.89 20.84 28.64
C ASN A 825 58.36 22.29 28.73
N THR A 826 57.20 22.53 29.35
CA THR A 826 56.63 23.88 29.46
C THR A 826 56.99 24.48 30.81
N ALA A 827 58.11 25.21 30.87
CA ALA A 827 58.43 26.05 32.01
C ALA A 827 57.54 27.31 31.97
N GLU A 828 56.65 27.43 32.96
CA GLU A 828 55.71 28.54 33.24
C GLU A 828 54.33 28.50 32.51
N GLU A 829 53.29 28.55 33.37
CA GLU A 829 51.86 28.80 33.16
C GLU A 829 51.22 28.32 31.83
N LEU A 830 50.88 27.03 31.76
CA LEU A 830 49.83 26.58 30.83
C LEU A 830 48.50 27.25 31.22
N SER A 831 47.86 27.91 30.26
CA SER A 831 46.52 28.47 30.46
C SER A 831 45.52 27.36 30.86
N LYS A 832 44.48 27.71 31.64
CA LYS A 832 43.38 26.79 31.98
C LYS A 832 42.83 26.08 30.74
N LYS A 833 42.76 26.78 29.60
CA LYS A 833 42.44 26.21 28.27
C LYS A 833 43.31 25.01 27.90
N LYS A 834 44.63 25.19 27.91
CA LYS A 834 45.59 24.15 27.49
C LYS A 834 45.60 22.98 28.46
N LEU A 835 45.40 23.25 29.76
CA LEU A 835 45.25 22.20 30.77
C LEU A 835 43.98 21.39 30.54
N PHE A 836 42.87 22.05 30.20
CA PHE A 836 41.61 21.41 29.86
C PHE A 836 41.70 20.60 28.54
N GLU A 837 42.34 21.15 27.50
CA GLU A 837 42.62 20.44 26.25
C GLU A 837 43.47 19.17 26.49
N LEU A 838 44.53 19.27 27.31
CA LEU A 838 45.36 18.13 27.69
C LEU A 838 44.56 17.09 28.49
N HIS A 839 43.74 17.53 29.45
CA HIS A 839 42.85 16.65 30.20
C HIS A 839 41.91 15.86 29.28
N ASN A 840 41.27 16.54 28.34
CA ASN A 840 40.37 15.93 27.37
C ASN A 840 41.11 14.97 26.45
N GLU A 841 42.28 15.34 25.92
CA GLU A 841 43.07 14.43 25.08
C GLU A 841 43.48 13.16 25.83
N PHE A 842 43.86 13.25 27.11
CA PHE A 842 44.18 12.08 27.92
C PHE A 842 42.95 11.21 28.19
N THR A 843 41.83 11.83 28.51
CA THR A 843 40.56 11.14 28.78
C THR A 843 40.01 10.45 27.53
N GLU A 844 40.02 11.12 26.37
CA GLU A 844 39.62 10.53 25.10
C GLU A 844 40.46 9.30 24.73
N ILE A 845 41.78 9.38 24.96
CA ILE A 845 42.68 8.24 24.73
C ILE A 845 42.31 7.10 25.68
N ALA A 846 42.12 7.39 26.97
CA ALA A 846 41.76 6.39 27.98
C ALA A 846 40.41 5.71 27.65
N ASP A 847 39.35 6.48 27.42
CA ASP A 847 38.00 6.00 27.13
C ASP A 847 37.95 5.25 25.79
N GLY A 848 38.66 5.77 24.77
CA GLY A 848 38.78 5.13 23.48
C GLY A 848 39.48 3.77 23.57
N LEU A 849 40.52 3.66 24.40
CA LEU A 849 41.20 2.40 24.68
C LEU A 849 40.30 1.45 25.46
N GLU A 850 39.56 1.93 26.46
CA GLU A 850 38.61 1.13 27.23
C GLU A 850 37.56 0.49 26.31
N LYS A 851 36.86 1.31 25.50
CA LYS A 851 35.85 0.81 24.54
C LYS A 851 36.43 -0.20 23.55
N THR A 852 37.64 0.06 23.05
CA THR A 852 38.33 -0.85 22.14
C THR A 852 38.69 -2.15 22.83
N LEU A 853 39.18 -2.09 24.07
CA LEU A 853 39.54 -3.24 24.88
C LEU A 853 38.31 -4.09 25.22
N THR A 854 37.17 -3.48 25.57
CA THR A 854 35.90 -4.20 25.80
C THR A 854 35.47 -4.95 24.54
N THR A 855 35.50 -4.29 23.38
CA THR A 855 35.17 -4.91 22.09
C THR A 855 36.12 -6.07 21.76
N ALA A 856 37.42 -5.89 21.99
CA ALA A 856 38.43 -6.92 21.78
C ALA A 856 38.25 -8.11 22.74
N THR A 857 37.91 -7.84 24.01
CA THR A 857 37.62 -8.85 25.04
C THR A 857 36.42 -9.70 24.65
N ASP A 858 35.32 -9.06 24.24
CA ASP A 858 34.10 -9.76 23.80
C ASP A 858 34.35 -10.64 22.58
N LEU A 859 35.12 -10.13 21.62
CA LEU A 859 35.51 -10.89 20.43
C LEU A 859 36.38 -12.09 20.81
N HIS A 860 37.36 -11.89 21.69
CA HIS A 860 38.23 -12.96 22.18
C HIS A 860 37.43 -14.04 22.92
N ASN A 861 36.52 -13.65 23.82
CA ASN A 861 35.68 -14.60 24.56
C ASN A 861 34.80 -15.44 23.63
N LYS A 862 34.20 -14.83 22.60
CA LYS A 862 33.46 -15.55 21.56
C LYS A 862 34.34 -16.55 20.82
N ARG A 863 35.59 -16.16 20.51
CA ARG A 863 36.58 -16.99 19.82
C ARG A 863 37.02 -18.18 20.67
N VAL A 864 37.36 -17.97 21.94
CA VAL A 864 37.68 -19.03 22.92
C VAL A 864 36.55 -20.05 23.01
N LYS A 865 35.30 -19.57 23.15
CA LYS A 865 34.11 -20.43 23.21
C LYS A 865 33.93 -21.26 21.93
N TYR A 866 34.13 -20.64 20.76
CA TYR A 866 34.05 -21.34 19.48
C TYR A 866 35.12 -22.43 19.35
N PHE A 867 36.37 -22.15 19.74
CA PHE A 867 37.45 -23.14 19.70
C PHE A 867 37.18 -24.31 20.63
N PHE A 868 36.78 -24.10 21.88
CA PHE A 868 36.40 -25.20 22.77
C PHE A 868 35.27 -26.07 22.18
N GLN A 869 34.17 -25.45 21.75
CA GLN A 869 33.04 -26.19 21.15
C GLN A 869 33.42 -26.99 19.91
N ARG A 870 34.37 -26.48 19.11
CA ARG A 870 34.82 -27.13 17.90
C ARG A 870 35.78 -28.28 18.21
N TYR A 871 36.65 -28.09 19.19
CA TYR A 871 37.55 -29.13 19.71
C TYR A 871 36.75 -30.31 20.26
N ASP A 872 35.76 -30.07 21.12
CA ASP A 872 34.92 -31.11 21.71
C ASP A 872 34.23 -31.95 20.63
N LYS A 873 33.67 -31.30 19.60
CA LYS A 873 33.07 -31.98 18.45
C LYS A 873 34.06 -32.83 17.67
N PHE A 874 35.32 -32.41 17.55
CA PHE A 874 36.35 -33.21 16.89
C PHE A 874 36.75 -34.42 17.72
N VAL A 875 36.90 -34.25 19.04
CA VAL A 875 37.16 -35.35 19.98
C VAL A 875 36.02 -36.37 19.95
N GLU A 876 34.75 -35.93 20.00
CA GLU A 876 33.58 -36.82 19.89
C GLU A 876 33.56 -37.58 18.55
N ARG A 877 33.82 -36.90 17.43
CA ARG A 877 33.87 -37.55 16.11
C ARG A 877 34.98 -38.58 16.03
N LYS A 878 36.14 -38.31 16.65
CA LYS A 878 37.27 -39.25 16.73
C LYS A 878 36.86 -40.49 17.54
N LYS A 879 36.27 -40.31 18.72
CA LYS A 879 35.71 -41.40 19.56
C LYS A 879 34.67 -42.23 18.81
N ILE A 880 33.71 -41.61 18.12
CA ILE A 880 32.68 -42.31 17.32
C ILE A 880 33.32 -43.10 16.18
N LYS A 881 34.35 -42.55 15.51
CA LYS A 881 35.05 -43.23 14.42
C LYS A 881 35.86 -44.44 14.92
N GLU A 882 36.49 -44.33 16.08
CA GLU A 882 37.17 -45.44 16.75
C GLU A 882 36.18 -46.52 17.18
N LEU A 883 35.05 -46.16 17.81
CA LEU A 883 33.98 -47.10 18.16
C LEU A 883 33.40 -47.81 16.93
N ARG A 884 33.26 -47.10 15.79
CA ARG A 884 32.83 -47.72 14.52
C ARG A 884 33.85 -48.70 13.97
N LYS A 885 35.15 -48.36 14.00
CA LYS A 885 36.23 -49.28 13.61
C LYS A 885 36.22 -50.53 14.49
N LEU A 886 36.12 -50.36 15.81
CA LEU A 886 36.04 -51.47 16.76
C LEU A 886 34.82 -52.36 16.48
N LYS A 887 33.66 -51.75 16.18
CA LYS A 887 32.44 -52.48 15.78
C LYS A 887 32.61 -53.22 14.45
N GLU A 888 33.26 -52.61 13.46
CA GLU A 888 33.54 -53.24 12.17
C GLU A 888 34.56 -54.39 12.28
N GLU A 889 35.57 -54.25 13.14
CA GLU A 889 36.53 -55.33 13.48
C GLU A 889 35.84 -56.46 14.24
N LEU A 890 34.98 -56.16 15.21
CA LEU A 890 34.15 -57.16 15.90
C LEU A 890 33.21 -57.89 14.92
N LEU A 891 32.56 -57.17 14.00
CA LEU A 891 31.70 -57.76 12.98
C LEU A 891 32.48 -58.63 11.98
N LYS A 892 33.70 -58.24 11.59
CA LYS A 892 34.59 -59.07 10.78
C LYS A 892 35.03 -60.33 11.51
N SER A 893 35.41 -60.22 12.78
CA SER A 893 35.78 -61.38 13.60
C SER A 893 34.62 -62.34 13.84
N ALA A 894 33.38 -61.84 13.90
CA ALA A 894 32.17 -62.65 14.00
C ALA A 894 31.78 -63.35 12.67
N SER A 895 32.22 -62.84 11.51
CA SER A 895 31.96 -63.45 10.20
C SER A 895 32.99 -64.50 9.77
N GLU A 896 34.09 -64.68 10.51
CA GLU A 896 35.19 -65.61 10.18
C GLU A 896 35.30 -66.82 11.13
N ALA A 897 34.34 -67.03 12.03
CA ALA A 897 34.31 -68.21 12.91
C ALA A 897 33.53 -69.39 12.27
N PRO A 898 34.11 -70.60 12.16
CA PRO A 898 33.45 -71.76 11.55
C PRO A 898 32.50 -72.47 12.52
N GLU A 899 31.39 -72.98 11.98
CA GLU A 899 30.45 -73.89 12.66
C GLU A 899 31.17 -75.11 13.26
N LYS A 900 31.03 -75.33 14.57
CA LYS A 900 31.01 -76.67 15.18
C LYS A 900 30.06 -76.73 16.37
N SER A 901 29.29 -77.81 16.32
CA SER A 901 28.28 -78.36 17.22
C SER A 901 28.70 -78.60 18.67
N SER A 902 27.70 -78.59 19.57
CA SER A 902 27.43 -79.49 20.73
C SER A 902 27.05 -78.65 21.96
N SER A 903 25.76 -78.57 22.32
CA SER A 903 25.04 -79.47 23.25
C SER A 903 25.09 -79.01 24.70
N ASP A 904 23.89 -78.95 25.27
CA ASP A 904 23.53 -79.18 26.67
C ASP A 904 23.52 -78.04 27.71
N SER A 905 22.27 -77.74 28.05
CA SER A 905 21.64 -77.73 29.38
C SER A 905 21.98 -76.65 30.40
N GLU A 906 20.87 -76.05 30.86
CA GLU A 906 20.56 -75.65 32.25
C GLU A 906 21.36 -74.48 32.85
N LYS A 907 20.87 -73.72 33.82
CA LYS A 907 19.57 -73.34 34.42
C LYS A 907 19.94 -72.15 35.35
N SER A 908 18.93 -71.47 35.89
CA SER A 908 18.95 -70.64 37.11
C SER A 908 19.84 -69.37 37.10
N SER A 909 19.26 -68.16 37.06
CA SER A 909 18.60 -67.42 38.15
C SER A 909 19.55 -66.88 39.22
N SER A 910 19.69 -65.55 39.26
CA SER A 910 19.82 -64.67 40.44
C SER A 910 20.04 -63.24 39.90
N THR A 911 19.15 -62.27 40.16
CA THR A 911 19.20 -61.32 41.31
C THR A 911 20.60 -60.72 41.45
N SER A 912 20.84 -59.42 41.50
CA SER A 912 20.15 -58.29 42.13
C SER A 912 21.13 -57.12 41.90
N ASP A 913 20.70 -55.97 41.41
CA ASP A 913 20.29 -54.83 42.25
C ASP A 913 21.46 -53.89 42.62
N ALA A 914 21.07 -52.63 42.81
CA ALA A 914 21.70 -51.55 43.56
C ALA A 914 22.78 -50.66 42.91
N GLY A 915 22.46 -49.37 42.96
CA GLY A 915 23.40 -48.26 43.16
C GLY A 915 23.33 -47.21 42.06
N HIS A 916 22.50 -46.15 42.15
CA HIS A 916 22.79 -44.87 42.85
C HIS A 916 24.19 -44.32 42.49
N ASP A 917 24.43 -43.04 42.19
CA ASP A 917 23.62 -41.83 42.10
C ASP A 917 24.56 -40.76 41.49
N GLU A 918 23.97 -39.65 41.02
CA GLU A 918 24.53 -38.28 41.04
C GLU A 918 25.90 -37.98 40.37
N LEU A 919 25.86 -37.36 39.19
CA LEU A 919 26.01 -35.90 38.96
C LEU A 919 26.08 -35.56 37.47
#